data_AF-A0A420TAB2-F1
#
_entry.id   AF-A0A420TAB2-F1
#
_cell.length_a   1.000
_cell.length_b   1.000
_cell.length_c   1.000
_cell.angle_alpha   90.00
_cell.angle_beta   90.00
_cell.angle_gamma   90.00
#
_symmetry.space_group_name_H-M   'P 1'
#
loop_
_entity.id
_entity.type
_entity.pdbx_description
1 polymer ?
#
loop_
_entity_poly.entity_id
_entity_poly.type
_entity_poly.pdbx_seq_one_letter_code
_entity_poly.pdbx_strand_id
1 'polypeptide(L)'
;MSSSYHKGQVYEYVSNDPSVIGGVQPRPQPQYSRTQRLGLVRILLLSLGTVVIVAVATFLGFVWWGAIDSVNEGDRPNSQILRRILGPGWLLRFITISSLLYRVVAGAQAAVATEMIASLFLEGNGCLLPDLARLSLTRCQTAGPFQLAFAAPRQLYDSANIFTSGLLACLLIASVVTQFTSTILLTDLSAARFINDPTVRNVTFGFKYPSREDTESSTNIFNPYAGVDYWTSRPSAYLRFAEASAPPFQGDGVYDTGAIARAFLPFTNSTQRVTLRRYDGPATVIDARVICVRPRLSIRAINLTDLSMLSLSGSVSMSGGYDGLDTSYSTPSSFACIVDVGKVGDIPLQQRISLCPMDSTSAFIQGGVRPDLSSYTKAYLLINATSGFENWRDNGVGGIKPVAILEKDRTQSQKTWQSFALNGAPDTGIDATLCFANPIPWNYRISATSSQDGFEPTLQWNITTGTYRSNAVRSLLGSTLAPIPSLERGLLKLASPANWSAVDASAVFNTPDTINYVWTALRTGSYNVSLSLSQRENGDDLPLLVPHRAHVGLFQEILAHTDSNAAVKANCMQQVRYAPTEASQKFLHVLQPEFAIPPRTTLQFLYNTDNPSWQTEKKAALPSRRTAQMKALLQRDKEASLPDRNEASLGMIVNILRRIEGKIDDSKPHDSHPTEHRSIAAALRPFNPRSPANSSEVLGVPSFLRHETIDSPAAPTDPNPAISFSAHQVLFWPAIQSSLPESVKLMCQMQGGTYSTRLEASRPKLPHAASVDISSDWLSKLSIATLKQLSDVYFTTFNLANPILDQKTYFQRTLGVAIDGNFGICIESCIVLAVMALGSMGQKALQEAGFAGTPASSPYVGQDAEMPGLDFFNEARKRFGFLMCEQDLQACQFYLLSGLFYAEALRPIDWWAMLSKASACSAYFWNNLSRDRDEWMLDMQSRLFWITSMFEAVLSQELNLPPSNSLHLEEHIALPKFISAQDIASFGSFRYPGDDPFFHYHFLSQLAHRLILTRARNSLFHFNPTADYPPEPVEDELIRQLEQWRERLPPMLQFDPKSPLTQAESPSDALVTAWLHARYFVARYHIGRPLLHRALERPASLTEGHLRKCRDAISAVLAWASVIQVTDTMRSCNPLKFFVCSQ
;
A
#
# COMPACT_ATOMS: atom_id res chain seq x y z
N MET A 1 24.91 -0.91 71.78
CA MET A 1 26.09 -0.01 71.68
C MET A 1 25.55 1.33 71.14
N SER A 2 25.54 2.44 71.88
CA SER A 2 26.68 3.30 72.31
C SER A 2 27.25 4.10 71.12
N SER A 3 27.46 5.43 71.11
CA SER A 3 27.35 6.54 72.11
C SER A 3 27.70 7.90 71.42
N SER A 4 27.40 9.15 71.86
CA SER A 4 26.56 9.71 72.95
C SER A 4 26.48 11.28 72.91
N TYR A 5 25.27 11.89 73.02
CA TYR A 5 24.98 13.31 73.41
C TYR A 5 25.60 14.45 72.52
N HIS A 6 25.45 15.78 72.68
CA HIS A 6 24.69 16.82 73.47
C HIS A 6 24.28 17.94 72.45
N LYS A 7 23.25 18.82 72.53
CA LYS A 7 22.49 19.60 73.56
C LYS A 7 23.10 20.99 73.95
N GLY A 8 22.46 22.10 73.53
CA GLY A 8 22.65 23.51 74.00
C GLY A 8 22.34 24.54 72.87
N GLN A 9 21.68 25.72 73.00
CA GLN A 9 21.59 26.81 74.01
C GLN A 9 22.74 27.85 73.97
N VAL A 10 22.52 29.19 74.07
CA VAL A 10 21.30 30.05 74.07
C VAL A 10 21.65 31.58 73.88
N TYR A 11 20.64 32.45 73.72
CA TYR A 11 20.54 33.94 73.86
C TYR A 11 21.73 34.91 73.65
N GLU A 12 21.42 36.10 73.09
CA GLU A 12 21.47 37.38 73.86
C GLU A 12 20.46 38.42 73.30
N TYR A 13 20.09 39.45 74.08
CA TYR A 13 18.98 40.38 73.78
C TYR A 13 19.14 41.73 74.54
N VAL A 14 19.71 42.77 73.91
CA VAL A 14 19.90 44.13 74.46
C VAL A 14 19.67 45.12 73.32
N SER A 15 18.56 45.87 73.27
CA SER A 15 18.26 47.16 73.94
C SER A 15 19.03 48.36 73.39
N ASN A 16 18.31 49.46 73.12
CA ASN A 16 18.88 50.73 72.66
C ASN A 16 19.57 51.49 73.80
N ASP A 17 20.70 52.13 73.50
CA ASP A 17 21.18 53.31 74.25
C ASP A 17 21.95 54.25 73.29
N PRO A 18 21.49 55.49 73.02
CA PRO A 18 22.04 56.35 71.97
C PRO A 18 23.18 57.24 72.47
N SER A 19 24.30 56.66 72.92
CA SER A 19 25.53 57.41 73.21
C SER A 19 26.80 56.61 72.88
N VAL A 20 27.97 57.26 72.92
CA VAL A 20 29.28 56.71 72.53
C VAL A 20 29.44 56.42 71.02
N ILE A 21 29.46 57.48 70.21
CA ILE A 21 30.17 57.44 68.92
C ILE A 21 31.68 57.53 69.21
N GLY A 22 32.43 56.45 68.97
CA GLY A 22 33.88 56.39 69.14
C GLY A 22 34.53 55.60 68.01
N GLY A 23 35.30 56.29 67.15
CA GLY A 23 35.65 55.77 65.82
C GLY A 23 36.57 54.53 65.79
N VAL A 24 36.22 53.56 64.95
CA VAL A 24 37.08 52.45 64.53
C VAL A 24 37.62 52.73 63.13
N GLN A 25 38.94 52.78 62.95
CA GLN A 25 39.54 52.95 61.63
C GLN A 25 39.40 51.67 60.77
N PRO A 26 39.14 51.79 59.45
CA PRO A 26 39.14 50.65 58.55
C PRO A 26 40.57 50.12 58.34
N ARG A 27 40.76 48.81 58.52
CA ARG A 27 42.04 48.14 58.18
C ARG A 27 42.25 48.14 56.66
N PRO A 28 43.51 48.29 56.18
CA PRO A 28 43.80 48.19 54.74
C PRO A 28 43.53 46.76 54.23
N GLN A 29 42.87 46.65 53.08
CA GLN A 29 42.60 45.35 52.44
C GLN A 29 43.81 44.87 51.61
N PRO A 30 44.19 43.58 51.67
CA PRO A 30 45.28 43.03 50.88
C PRO A 30 44.91 42.88 49.40
N GLN A 31 45.81 43.32 48.50
CA GLN A 31 45.62 43.21 47.06
C GLN A 31 45.92 41.80 46.54
N TYR A 32 44.90 40.91 46.55
CA TYR A 32 45.02 39.59 45.91
C TYR A 32 45.13 39.67 44.38
N SER A 33 46.02 38.84 43.82
CA SER A 33 46.29 38.75 42.38
C SER A 33 45.11 38.18 41.58
N ARG A 34 45.04 38.47 40.27
CA ARG A 34 43.91 38.05 39.40
C ARG A 34 43.70 36.53 39.37
N THR A 35 44.77 35.74 39.42
CA THR A 35 44.71 34.26 39.44
C THR A 35 44.16 33.72 40.76
N GLN A 36 44.48 34.35 41.90
CA GLN A 36 43.94 34.00 43.20
C GLN A 36 42.45 34.35 43.36
N ARG A 37 41.94 35.37 42.65
CA ARG A 37 40.52 35.77 42.72
C ARG A 37 39.56 34.83 41.98
N LEU A 38 39.92 34.37 40.77
CA LEU A 38 39.06 33.45 40.00
C LEU A 38 39.17 31.99 40.48
N GLY A 39 40.36 31.57 40.87
CA GLY A 39 40.69 30.17 41.10
C GLY A 39 41.00 29.42 39.79
N LEU A 40 41.99 28.53 39.84
CA LEU A 40 42.56 27.85 38.67
C LEU A 40 41.52 27.00 37.89
N VAL A 41 40.56 26.39 38.60
CA VAL A 41 39.48 25.57 37.99
C VAL A 41 38.58 26.40 37.06
N ARG A 42 38.14 27.60 37.49
CA ARG A 42 37.29 28.47 36.66
C ARG A 42 38.02 28.97 35.41
N ILE A 43 39.32 29.26 35.54
CA ILE A 43 40.16 29.68 34.41
C ILE A 43 40.28 28.55 33.38
N LEU A 44 40.60 27.32 33.82
CA LEU A 44 40.69 26.15 32.94
C LEU A 44 39.36 25.84 32.24
N LEU A 45 38.23 25.95 32.95
CA LEU A 45 36.89 25.71 32.42
C LEU A 45 36.56 26.70 31.29
N LEU A 46 36.86 28.00 31.50
CA LEU A 46 36.67 29.02 30.47
C LEU A 46 37.59 28.79 29.26
N SER A 47 38.89 28.56 29.46
CA SER A 47 39.83 28.40 28.34
C SER A 47 39.61 27.12 27.54
N LEU A 48 39.51 25.97 28.22
CA LEU A 48 39.31 24.67 27.56
C LEU A 48 37.94 24.59 26.89
N GLY A 49 36.90 25.12 27.55
CA GLY A 49 35.56 25.16 26.97
C GLY A 49 35.50 25.97 25.66
N THR A 50 36.22 27.09 25.60
CA THR A 50 36.27 27.92 24.38
C THR A 50 36.94 27.18 23.22
N VAL A 51 38.01 26.42 23.48
CA VAL A 51 38.67 25.56 22.47
C VAL A 51 37.72 24.47 21.96
N VAL A 52 36.96 23.82 22.86
CA VAL A 52 35.97 22.78 22.48
C VAL A 52 34.83 23.37 21.64
N ILE A 53 34.33 24.57 21.98
CA ILE A 53 33.29 25.25 21.18
C ILE A 53 33.80 25.55 19.75
N VAL A 54 35.03 26.05 19.61
CA VAL A 54 35.63 26.30 18.28
C VAL A 54 35.78 25.00 17.49
N ALA A 55 36.22 23.90 18.12
CA ALA A 55 36.34 22.60 17.47
C ALA A 55 34.99 22.01 17.01
N VAL A 56 33.91 22.23 17.79
CA VAL A 56 32.55 21.84 17.39
C VAL A 56 32.05 22.69 16.22
N ALA A 57 32.29 24.01 16.24
CA ALA A 57 31.87 24.91 15.18
C ALA A 57 32.57 24.62 13.84
N THR A 58 33.88 24.38 13.84
CA THR A 58 34.62 24.04 12.61
C THR A 58 34.22 22.67 12.04
N PHE A 59 33.94 21.69 12.89
CA PHE A 59 33.41 20.39 12.44
C PHE A 59 32.02 20.53 11.79
N LEU A 60 31.09 21.26 12.41
CA LEU A 60 29.77 21.50 11.83
C LEU A 60 29.85 22.29 10.51
N GLY A 61 30.74 23.28 10.43
CA GLY A 61 31.02 24.01 9.19
C GLY A 61 31.51 23.09 8.06
N PHE A 62 32.49 22.21 8.32
CA PHE A 62 32.98 21.24 7.34
C PHE A 62 31.87 20.34 6.78
N VAL A 63 30.94 19.88 7.63
CA VAL A 63 29.80 19.05 7.19
C VAL A 63 28.81 19.87 6.36
N TRP A 64 28.53 21.12 6.72
CA TRP A 64 27.57 21.98 6.05
C TRP A 64 28.01 22.37 4.62
N TRP A 65 29.23 22.89 4.46
CA TRP A 65 29.77 23.24 3.13
C TRP A 65 29.86 22.01 2.22
N GLY A 66 30.44 20.91 2.72
CA GLY A 66 30.58 19.68 1.93
C GLY A 66 29.24 19.04 1.52
N ALA A 67 28.18 19.19 2.32
CA ALA A 67 26.84 18.77 1.94
C ALA A 67 26.32 19.60 0.75
N ILE A 68 26.41 20.93 0.82
CA ILE A 68 25.93 21.85 -0.21
C ILE A 68 26.61 21.60 -1.55
N ASP A 69 27.94 21.47 -1.57
CA ASP A 69 28.71 21.19 -2.79
C ASP A 69 28.24 19.89 -3.47
N SER A 70 28.03 18.82 -2.67
CA SER A 70 27.57 17.51 -3.18
C SER A 70 26.15 17.51 -3.75
N VAL A 71 25.32 18.50 -3.40
CA VAL A 71 23.98 18.68 -3.97
C VAL A 71 24.02 19.54 -5.22
N ASN A 72 24.84 20.59 -5.25
CA ASN A 72 24.95 21.53 -6.36
C ASN A 72 25.66 20.92 -7.58
N GLU A 73 26.76 20.18 -7.38
CA GLU A 73 27.48 19.51 -8.48
C GLU A 73 26.75 18.24 -8.95
N GLY A 74 25.90 17.66 -8.10
CA GLY A 74 25.13 16.45 -8.39
C GLY A 74 25.97 15.18 -8.56
N ASP A 75 27.27 15.24 -8.29
CA ASP A 75 28.26 14.16 -8.41
C ASP A 75 28.69 13.61 -7.03
N ARG A 76 29.72 12.77 -6.99
CA ARG A 76 30.17 12.05 -5.80
C ARG A 76 30.98 12.96 -4.86
N PRO A 77 30.59 13.12 -3.58
CA PRO A 77 31.35 13.95 -2.63
C PRO A 77 32.81 13.49 -2.49
N ASN A 78 33.73 14.45 -2.60
CA ASN A 78 35.16 14.17 -2.79
C ASN A 78 35.86 13.52 -1.58
N SER A 79 35.42 13.77 -0.35
CA SER A 79 36.08 13.20 0.85
C SER A 79 35.37 11.98 1.44
N GLN A 80 36.15 10.94 1.79
CA GLN A 80 35.64 9.69 2.37
C GLN A 80 35.00 9.88 3.75
N ILE A 81 35.45 10.88 4.52
CA ILE A 81 34.91 11.21 5.85
C ILE A 81 33.50 11.76 5.71
N LEU A 82 33.30 12.72 4.80
CA LEU A 82 31.98 13.29 4.50
C LEU A 82 31.00 12.22 3.99
N ARG A 83 31.43 11.29 3.13
CA ARG A 83 30.60 10.13 2.70
C ARG A 83 30.06 9.31 3.86
N ARG A 84 30.86 9.07 4.91
CA ARG A 84 30.41 8.34 6.11
C ARG A 84 29.45 9.16 6.97
N ILE A 85 29.64 10.48 7.05
CA ILE A 85 28.76 11.38 7.81
C ILE A 85 27.41 11.57 7.12
N LEU A 86 27.39 11.77 5.80
CA LEU A 86 26.18 11.85 4.97
C LEU A 86 25.50 10.47 4.75
N GLY A 87 26.10 9.40 5.25
CA GLY A 87 25.53 8.06 5.21
C GLY A 87 24.23 7.92 6.03
N PRO A 88 23.37 6.93 5.69
CA PRO A 88 22.06 6.78 6.30
C PRO A 88 22.14 6.67 7.84
N GLY A 89 21.41 7.54 8.53
CA GLY A 89 21.33 7.58 10.00
C GLY A 89 22.53 8.20 10.73
N TRP A 90 23.64 8.55 10.05
CA TRP A 90 24.84 9.08 10.71
C TRP A 90 24.82 10.59 10.89
N LEU A 91 24.37 11.36 9.90
CA LEU A 91 24.31 12.83 9.96
C LEU A 91 23.58 13.34 11.21
N LEU A 92 22.42 12.75 11.51
CA LEU A 92 21.60 13.07 12.68
C LEU A 92 22.35 12.79 14.01
N ARG A 93 23.13 11.72 14.06
CA ARG A 93 23.94 11.35 15.24
C ARG A 93 25.09 12.32 15.46
N PHE A 94 25.80 12.71 14.40
CA PHE A 94 26.85 13.72 14.50
C PHE A 94 26.32 15.08 14.94
N ILE A 95 25.23 15.58 14.35
CA ILE A 95 24.60 16.87 14.73
C ILE A 95 24.13 16.86 16.19
N THR A 96 23.51 15.76 16.65
CA THR A 96 23.03 15.66 18.04
C THR A 96 24.17 15.56 19.05
N ILE A 97 25.23 14.79 18.77
CA ILE A 97 26.43 14.70 19.63
C ILE A 97 27.15 16.06 19.70
N SER A 98 27.36 16.74 18.56
CA SER A 98 27.95 18.07 18.50
C SER A 98 27.12 19.10 19.27
N SER A 99 25.80 19.09 19.15
CA SER A 99 24.91 19.99 19.90
C SER A 99 24.92 19.72 21.41
N LEU A 100 25.00 18.45 21.82
CA LEU A 100 25.12 18.08 23.23
C LEU A 100 26.44 18.56 23.84
N LEU A 101 27.56 18.33 23.15
CA LEU A 101 28.88 18.78 23.60
C LEU A 101 28.95 20.31 23.72
N TYR A 102 28.40 21.04 22.75
CA TYR A 102 28.26 22.50 22.81
C TYR A 102 27.47 22.94 24.06
N ARG A 103 26.31 22.33 24.34
CA ARG A 103 25.47 22.70 25.50
C ARG A 103 26.13 22.45 26.85
N VAL A 104 26.79 21.32 27.03
CA VAL A 104 27.46 20.98 28.29
C VAL A 104 28.55 22.01 28.59
N VAL A 105 29.35 22.36 27.58
CA VAL A 105 30.44 23.33 27.72
C VAL A 105 29.92 24.75 27.92
N ALA A 106 29.01 25.22 27.06
CA ALA A 106 28.44 26.56 27.16
C ALA A 106 27.64 26.76 28.46
N GLY A 107 26.92 25.74 28.93
CA GLY A 107 26.22 25.76 30.22
C GLY A 107 27.16 25.86 31.42
N ALA A 108 28.29 25.16 31.39
CA ALA A 108 29.32 25.25 32.43
C ALA A 108 29.99 26.65 32.45
N GLN A 109 30.27 27.21 31.27
CA GLN A 109 30.78 28.60 31.15
C GLN A 109 29.73 29.62 31.63
N ALA A 110 28.44 29.41 31.34
CA ALA A 110 27.35 30.28 31.78
C ALA A 110 27.15 30.26 33.31
N ALA A 111 27.38 29.13 33.97
CA ALA A 111 27.41 29.07 35.44
C ALA A 111 28.54 29.95 36.02
N VAL A 112 29.76 29.81 35.49
CA VAL A 112 30.91 30.67 35.89
C VAL A 112 30.65 32.16 35.62
N ALA A 113 30.01 32.50 34.49
CA ALA A 113 29.60 33.87 34.20
C ALA A 113 28.50 34.36 35.17
N THR A 114 27.61 33.49 35.64
CA THR A 114 26.58 33.82 36.64
C THR A 114 27.22 34.17 37.98
N GLU A 115 28.23 33.41 38.43
CA GLU A 115 28.99 33.71 39.66
C GLU A 115 29.73 35.06 39.57
N MET A 116 30.25 35.41 38.38
CA MET A 116 30.88 36.71 38.13
C MET A 116 29.87 37.86 38.19
N ILE A 117 28.71 37.72 37.54
CA ILE A 117 27.64 38.73 37.57
C ILE A 117 27.07 38.89 38.99
N ALA A 118 26.89 37.80 39.74
CA ALA A 118 26.50 37.84 41.16
C ALA A 118 27.53 38.58 42.02
N SER A 119 28.83 38.47 41.70
CA SER A 119 29.89 39.24 42.36
C SER A 119 29.80 40.74 42.03
N LEU A 120 29.52 41.10 40.77
CA LEU A 120 29.37 42.50 40.35
C LEU A 120 28.16 43.20 41.02
N PHE A 121 27.05 42.51 41.26
CA PHE A 121 25.93 43.05 42.06
C PHE A 121 26.29 43.28 43.54
N LEU A 122 27.31 42.58 44.07
CA LEU A 122 27.76 42.73 45.47
C LEU A 122 28.90 43.76 45.62
N GLU A 123 29.75 43.93 44.61
CA GLU A 123 30.88 44.88 44.61
C GLU A 123 30.53 46.26 44.00
N GLY A 124 29.35 46.38 43.37
CA GLY A 124 28.86 47.61 42.71
C GLY A 124 28.13 48.59 43.65
N ASN A 125 27.03 49.17 43.17
CA ASN A 125 26.31 50.29 43.81
C ASN A 125 25.50 49.91 45.08
N GLY A 126 25.85 48.80 45.73
CA GLY A 126 25.15 48.26 46.90
C GLY A 126 23.91 47.44 46.56
N CYS A 127 23.51 46.60 47.50
CA CYS A 127 22.32 45.74 47.38
C CYS A 127 21.37 45.94 48.56
N LEU A 128 20.07 45.74 48.33
CA LEU A 128 19.09 45.76 49.40
C LEU A 128 19.37 44.62 50.41
N LEU A 129 19.34 44.93 51.70
CA LEU A 129 19.70 43.99 52.78
C LEU A 129 18.99 42.62 52.72
N PRO A 130 17.70 42.49 52.31
CA PRO A 130 17.06 41.19 52.14
C PRO A 130 17.62 40.32 50.99
N ASP A 131 18.19 40.95 49.97
CA ASP A 131 18.70 40.26 48.77
C ASP A 131 20.20 39.88 48.91
N LEU A 132 20.95 40.60 49.76
CA LEU A 132 22.37 40.37 50.08
C LEU A 132 22.69 38.89 50.37
N ALA A 133 21.88 38.25 51.23
CA ALA A 133 22.10 36.86 51.61
C ALA A 133 21.93 35.89 50.42
N ARG A 134 20.98 36.17 49.52
CA ARG A 134 20.69 35.35 48.35
C ARG A 134 21.81 35.49 47.31
N LEU A 135 22.21 36.72 47.00
CA LEU A 135 23.33 37.01 46.09
C LEU A 135 24.65 36.41 46.58
N SER A 136 24.93 36.52 47.89
CA SER A 136 26.12 35.91 48.50
C SER A 136 26.14 34.39 48.34
N LEU A 137 25.00 33.72 48.52
CA LEU A 137 24.86 32.28 48.24
C LEU A 137 25.04 31.96 46.75
N THR A 138 24.46 32.74 45.84
CA THR A 138 24.57 32.56 44.38
C THR A 138 26.01 32.77 43.85
N ARG A 139 26.89 33.44 44.60
CA ARG A 139 28.32 33.54 44.31
C ARG A 139 29.14 32.31 44.78
N CYS A 140 28.64 31.60 45.78
CA CYS A 140 29.32 30.48 46.44
C CYS A 140 28.79 29.10 46.01
N GLN A 141 27.70 29.06 45.26
CA GLN A 141 27.09 27.86 44.67
C GLN A 141 27.05 28.01 43.15
N THR A 142 27.30 26.93 42.40
CA THR A 142 27.27 26.93 40.93
C THR A 142 25.84 27.02 40.41
N ALA A 143 25.26 28.22 40.48
CA ALA A 143 23.89 28.52 40.11
C ALA A 143 23.75 28.85 38.62
N GLY A 144 22.60 28.54 38.03
CA GLY A 144 22.26 28.95 36.66
C GLY A 144 21.78 30.42 36.60
N PRO A 145 21.90 31.11 35.45
CA PRO A 145 21.55 32.53 35.34
C PRO A 145 20.08 32.83 35.68
N PHE A 146 19.18 31.87 35.46
CA PHE A 146 17.78 31.95 35.91
C PHE A 146 17.65 32.06 37.44
N GLN A 147 18.47 31.34 38.20
CA GLN A 147 18.42 31.39 39.67
C GLN A 147 18.88 32.76 40.18
N LEU A 148 19.90 33.36 39.55
CA LEU A 148 20.34 34.72 39.87
C LEU A 148 19.23 35.75 39.57
N ALA A 149 18.53 35.63 38.45
CA ALA A 149 17.41 36.50 38.09
C ALA A 149 16.23 36.39 39.08
N PHE A 150 15.91 35.18 39.58
CA PHE A 150 14.90 34.99 40.63
C PHE A 150 15.39 35.34 42.04
N ALA A 151 16.70 35.38 42.30
CA ALA A 151 17.27 35.68 43.62
C ALA A 151 17.15 37.16 44.01
N ALA A 152 17.35 38.07 43.04
CA ALA A 152 17.36 39.52 43.25
C ALA A 152 16.57 40.30 42.17
N PRO A 153 15.29 39.97 41.90
CA PRO A 153 14.52 40.56 40.80
C PRO A 153 14.36 42.09 40.91
N ARG A 154 14.47 42.66 42.11
CA ARG A 154 14.40 44.11 42.34
C ARG A 154 15.61 44.86 41.78
N GLN A 155 16.78 44.23 41.73
CA GLN A 155 18.01 44.83 41.19
C GLN A 155 18.07 44.79 39.66
N LEU A 156 17.25 43.95 39.01
CA LEU A 156 17.08 43.96 37.55
C LEU A 156 16.45 45.27 37.05
N TYR A 157 15.59 45.89 37.87
CA TYR A 157 14.87 47.13 37.56
C TYR A 157 15.54 48.39 38.14
N ASP A 158 16.67 48.25 38.83
CA ASP A 158 17.39 49.37 39.43
C ASP A 158 18.24 50.11 38.38
N SER A 159 18.00 51.42 38.23
CA SER A 159 18.73 52.27 37.29
C SER A 159 20.22 52.37 37.61
N ALA A 160 20.62 52.18 38.87
CA ALA A 160 22.02 52.13 39.28
C ALA A 160 22.76 50.87 38.79
N ASN A 161 22.05 49.83 38.35
CA ASN A 161 22.62 48.52 38.03
C ASN A 161 22.39 48.07 36.56
N ILE A 162 21.89 48.96 35.68
CA ILE A 162 21.51 48.69 34.28
C ILE A 162 22.55 47.87 33.49
N PHE A 163 23.85 48.18 33.63
CA PHE A 163 24.90 47.46 32.88
C PHE A 163 25.00 45.98 33.30
N THR A 164 24.99 45.70 34.60
CA THR A 164 25.04 44.34 35.16
C THR A 164 23.76 43.56 34.85
N SER A 165 22.61 44.22 34.93
CA SER A 165 21.31 43.67 34.52
C SER A 165 21.25 43.36 33.01
N GLY A 166 21.87 44.20 32.17
CA GLY A 166 22.03 43.98 30.74
C GLY A 166 22.91 42.76 30.43
N LEU A 167 24.05 42.61 31.11
CA LEU A 167 24.90 41.40 30.99
C LEU A 167 24.15 40.13 31.39
N LEU A 168 23.33 40.18 32.45
CA LEU A 168 22.49 39.06 32.88
C LEU A 168 21.39 38.74 31.85
N ALA A 169 20.75 39.75 31.26
CA ALA A 169 19.78 39.57 30.18
C ALA A 169 20.42 38.91 28.95
N CYS A 170 21.60 39.36 28.52
CA CYS A 170 22.36 38.73 27.45
C CYS A 170 22.73 37.27 27.77
N LEU A 171 23.17 36.98 28.99
CA LEU A 171 23.51 35.62 29.43
C LEU A 171 22.28 34.70 29.49
N LEU A 172 21.11 35.22 29.91
CA LEU A 172 19.84 34.50 29.86
C LEU A 172 19.43 34.18 28.42
N ILE A 173 19.48 35.15 27.51
CA ILE A 173 19.15 34.95 26.08
C ILE A 173 20.09 33.91 25.46
N ALA A 174 21.41 34.03 25.66
CA ALA A 174 22.38 33.06 25.19
C ALA A 174 22.14 31.66 25.75
N SER A 175 21.78 31.55 27.03
CA SER A 175 21.42 30.29 27.68
C SER A 175 20.16 29.66 27.11
N VAL A 176 19.12 30.45 26.81
CA VAL A 176 17.89 29.99 26.15
C VAL A 176 18.19 29.47 24.75
N VAL A 177 18.86 30.26 23.91
CA VAL A 177 19.22 29.88 22.52
C VAL A 177 20.06 28.59 22.51
N THR A 178 20.98 28.46 23.47
CA THR A 178 21.80 27.25 23.66
C THR A 178 20.98 25.98 23.95
N GLN A 179 19.82 26.08 24.62
CA GLN A 179 18.95 24.91 24.81
C GLN A 179 18.29 24.43 23.51
N PHE A 180 18.13 25.33 22.52
CA PHE A 180 17.50 25.02 21.23
C PHE A 180 18.50 24.69 20.11
N THR A 181 19.81 24.63 20.38
CA THR A 181 20.85 24.43 19.34
C THR A 181 20.61 23.21 18.45
N SER A 182 20.08 22.07 18.94
CA SER A 182 19.76 20.95 18.04
C SER A 182 18.57 21.27 17.17
N THR A 183 17.52 21.88 17.72
CA THR A 183 16.33 22.26 16.95
C THR A 183 16.71 23.19 15.80
N ILE A 184 17.56 24.19 16.07
CA ILE A 184 18.05 25.16 15.08
C ILE A 184 18.92 24.47 14.00
N LEU A 185 19.82 23.54 14.39
CA LEU A 185 20.62 22.77 13.43
C LEU A 185 19.81 21.74 12.63
N LEU A 186 18.69 21.26 13.17
CA LEU A 186 17.81 20.30 12.49
C LEU A 186 16.79 20.98 11.56
N THR A 187 16.46 22.26 11.78
CA THR A 187 15.60 23.03 10.84
C THR A 187 16.26 23.35 9.50
N ASP A 188 17.57 23.21 9.37
CA ASP A 188 18.32 23.39 8.11
C ASP A 188 18.44 22.09 7.28
N LEU A 189 17.94 20.96 7.79
CA LEU A 189 18.01 19.67 7.10
C LEU A 189 16.92 19.54 6.03
N SER A 190 17.34 19.39 4.78
CA SER A 190 16.47 19.10 3.62
C SER A 190 16.74 17.72 3.00
N ALA A 191 15.75 17.18 2.30
CA ALA A 191 15.80 15.83 1.73
C ALA A 191 16.46 15.80 0.33
N ALA A 192 17.79 15.89 0.29
CA ALA A 192 18.58 15.80 -0.94
C ALA A 192 18.84 14.35 -1.39
N ARG A 193 19.23 14.18 -2.67
CA ARG A 193 19.69 12.90 -3.26
C ARG A 193 21.08 13.11 -3.88
N PHE A 194 22.03 12.25 -3.56
CA PHE A 194 23.38 12.24 -4.16
C PHE A 194 23.69 10.90 -4.82
N ILE A 195 24.73 10.84 -5.66
CA ILE A 195 25.13 9.61 -6.37
C ILE A 195 25.83 8.66 -5.37
N ASN A 196 25.22 7.50 -5.14
CA ASN A 196 25.82 6.41 -4.37
C ASN A 196 27.08 5.83 -5.05
N ASP A 197 27.95 5.21 -4.26
CA ASP A 197 29.05 4.40 -4.77
C ASP A 197 28.53 3.24 -5.66
N PRO A 198 29.28 2.83 -6.70
CA PRO A 198 28.79 1.88 -7.70
C PRO A 198 28.67 0.47 -7.12
N THR A 199 27.45 -0.06 -7.00
CA THR A 199 27.21 -1.42 -6.51
C THR A 199 27.04 -2.42 -7.66
N VAL A 200 27.82 -3.49 -7.66
CA VAL A 200 27.50 -4.69 -8.46
C VAL A 200 26.28 -5.38 -7.84
N ARG A 201 25.32 -5.80 -8.66
CA ARG A 201 24.10 -6.52 -8.24
C ARG A 201 23.77 -7.59 -9.26
N ASN A 202 23.29 -8.73 -8.79
CA ASN A 202 22.70 -9.74 -9.66
C ASN A 202 21.32 -9.24 -10.12
N VAL A 203 21.06 -9.36 -11.42
CA VAL A 203 19.77 -9.04 -12.05
C VAL A 203 19.27 -10.28 -12.80
N THR A 204 17.97 -10.57 -12.77
CA THR A 204 17.40 -11.60 -13.64
C THR A 204 17.33 -11.07 -15.07
N PHE A 205 17.64 -11.91 -16.06
CA PHE A 205 17.76 -11.49 -17.45
C PHE A 205 17.46 -12.63 -18.42
N GLY A 206 16.37 -12.50 -19.18
CA GLY A 206 15.94 -13.50 -20.15
C GLY A 206 15.36 -14.78 -19.51
N PHE A 207 15.05 -15.75 -20.37
CA PHE A 207 14.42 -17.03 -20.03
C PHE A 207 15.17 -18.16 -20.69
N LYS A 208 15.31 -19.33 -20.06
CA LYS A 208 15.90 -20.49 -20.75
C LYS A 208 14.91 -21.08 -21.77
N TYR A 209 15.34 -21.23 -23.01
CA TYR A 209 14.70 -22.04 -24.04
C TYR A 209 15.02 -23.52 -23.78
N PRO A 210 14.08 -24.46 -23.97
CA PRO A 210 14.41 -25.88 -23.94
C PRO A 210 15.41 -26.20 -25.05
N SER A 211 16.44 -26.97 -24.72
CA SER A 211 17.47 -27.40 -25.65
C SER A 211 16.95 -28.54 -26.55
N ARG A 212 17.74 -28.89 -27.57
CA ARG A 212 17.42 -30.02 -28.46
C ARG A 212 17.46 -31.37 -27.74
N GLU A 213 18.20 -31.47 -26.63
CA GLU A 213 18.26 -32.68 -25.79
C GLU A 213 17.04 -32.78 -24.87
N ASP A 214 16.50 -31.65 -24.37
CA ASP A 214 15.24 -31.58 -23.62
C ASP A 214 14.00 -31.97 -24.48
N THR A 215 14.17 -32.18 -25.80
CA THR A 215 13.06 -32.36 -26.75
C THR A 215 12.58 -33.82 -26.87
N GLU A 216 13.39 -34.82 -26.50
CA GLU A 216 13.01 -36.24 -26.64
C GLU A 216 12.05 -36.73 -25.54
N SER A 217 12.00 -36.06 -24.38
CA SER A 217 11.02 -36.29 -23.30
C SER A 217 9.70 -35.55 -23.55
N SER A 218 9.08 -35.77 -24.72
CA SER A 218 8.08 -34.86 -25.28
C SER A 218 6.66 -34.96 -24.67
N THR A 219 6.44 -34.29 -23.54
CA THR A 219 5.12 -33.73 -23.19
C THR A 219 5.27 -32.30 -22.69
N ASN A 220 4.53 -31.36 -23.28
CA ASN A 220 4.49 -29.92 -22.94
C ASN A 220 5.76 -29.10 -23.26
N ILE A 221 6.03 -28.85 -24.55
CA ILE A 221 6.86 -27.71 -24.95
C ILE A 221 6.08 -26.42 -24.63
N PHE A 222 6.35 -25.87 -23.46
CA PHE A 222 5.67 -24.70 -22.91
C PHE A 222 6.16 -23.42 -23.58
N ASN A 223 5.28 -22.73 -24.32
CA ASN A 223 5.53 -21.37 -24.79
C ASN A 223 4.95 -20.36 -23.76
N PRO A 224 5.78 -19.73 -22.90
CA PRO A 224 5.31 -18.79 -21.85
C PRO A 224 4.60 -17.54 -22.39
N TYR A 225 4.60 -17.33 -23.71
CA TYR A 225 4.08 -16.14 -24.37
C TYR A 225 2.88 -16.42 -25.29
N ALA A 226 2.41 -17.67 -25.34
CA ALA A 226 1.17 -18.00 -26.02
C ALA A 226 0.00 -17.18 -25.44
N GLY A 227 -0.91 -16.70 -26.29
CA GLY A 227 -2.07 -15.91 -25.87
C GLY A 227 -1.79 -14.45 -25.49
N VAL A 228 -0.53 -13.99 -25.48
CA VAL A 228 -0.19 -12.57 -25.33
C VAL A 228 -0.26 -11.88 -26.69
N ASP A 229 -1.08 -10.84 -26.81
CA ASP A 229 -1.09 -9.90 -27.93
C ASP A 229 -0.90 -8.47 -27.41
N TYR A 230 0.12 -7.80 -27.92
CA TYR A 230 0.44 -6.42 -27.57
C TYR A 230 -0.66 -5.45 -28.03
N TRP A 231 -1.24 -5.66 -29.22
CA TRP A 231 -2.13 -4.67 -29.84
C TRP A 231 -3.48 -4.54 -29.13
N THR A 232 -4.02 -5.64 -28.62
CA THR A 232 -5.29 -5.66 -27.87
C THR A 232 -5.13 -5.34 -26.37
N SER A 233 -3.90 -5.17 -25.89
CA SER A 233 -3.59 -4.88 -24.48
C SER A 233 -3.53 -3.37 -24.16
N ARG A 234 -3.50 -3.00 -22.87
CA ARG A 234 -3.21 -1.61 -22.42
C ARG A 234 -1.87 -1.53 -21.71
N PRO A 235 -0.94 -0.67 -22.16
CA PRO A 235 0.23 -0.26 -21.37
C PRO A 235 -0.20 0.50 -20.11
N SER A 236 0.23 0.04 -18.94
CA SER A 236 0.11 0.75 -17.66
C SER A 236 1.05 1.96 -17.61
N ALA A 237 2.34 1.74 -17.92
CA ALA A 237 3.39 2.75 -17.96
C ALA A 237 4.36 2.54 -19.14
N TYR A 238 4.94 3.64 -19.62
CA TYR A 238 6.05 3.65 -20.58
C TYR A 238 7.36 3.84 -19.80
N LEU A 239 8.29 2.90 -20.00
CA LEU A 239 9.48 2.78 -19.16
C LEU A 239 10.66 3.60 -19.70
N ARG A 240 11.61 3.88 -18.82
CA ARG A 240 12.88 4.53 -19.17
C ARG A 240 13.84 3.51 -19.79
N PHE A 241 14.40 3.85 -20.94
CA PHE A 241 15.36 3.04 -21.68
C PHE A 241 16.65 3.82 -21.97
N ALA A 242 17.65 3.13 -22.52
CA ALA A 242 18.83 3.76 -23.10
C ALA A 242 18.69 3.80 -24.63
N GLU A 243 19.04 4.94 -25.25
CA GLU A 243 18.94 5.11 -26.71
C GLU A 243 20.27 5.62 -27.29
N ALA A 244 20.65 5.07 -28.45
CA ALA A 244 21.61 5.64 -29.38
C ALA A 244 20.91 5.81 -30.73
N SER A 245 20.91 7.03 -31.27
CA SER A 245 20.19 7.39 -32.49
C SER A 245 21.07 8.23 -33.43
N ALA A 246 21.04 7.88 -34.71
CA ALA A 246 21.62 8.65 -35.81
C ALA A 246 20.59 9.68 -36.34
N PRO A 247 21.02 10.75 -37.04
CA PRO A 247 20.08 11.67 -37.68
C PRO A 247 19.29 10.99 -38.81
N PRO A 248 18.01 11.35 -39.01
CA PRO A 248 17.20 10.81 -40.11
C PRO A 248 17.58 11.40 -41.47
N PHE A 249 17.27 10.67 -42.54
CA PHE A 249 17.51 11.04 -43.93
C PHE A 249 16.19 11.11 -44.72
N GLN A 250 16.03 12.12 -45.58
CA GLN A 250 14.86 12.28 -46.45
C GLN A 250 15.30 12.58 -47.89
N GLY A 251 14.88 11.76 -48.84
CA GLY A 251 15.07 11.95 -50.28
C GLY A 251 13.74 12.11 -51.04
N ASP A 252 13.77 12.11 -52.37
CA ASP A 252 12.52 11.97 -53.14
C ASP A 252 11.98 10.54 -53.00
N GLY A 253 10.71 10.42 -52.62
CA GLY A 253 10.05 9.12 -52.47
C GLY A 253 10.59 8.21 -51.37
N VAL A 254 11.53 8.66 -50.52
CA VAL A 254 12.12 7.87 -49.42
C VAL A 254 12.32 8.70 -48.15
N TYR A 255 12.12 8.07 -46.99
CA TYR A 255 12.56 8.58 -45.69
C TYR A 255 13.06 7.43 -44.83
N ASP A 256 14.26 7.59 -44.27
CA ASP A 256 14.91 6.71 -43.30
C ASP A 256 14.97 7.45 -41.95
N THR A 257 14.59 6.80 -40.87
CA THR A 257 14.71 7.36 -39.51
C THR A 257 16.15 7.52 -39.03
N GLY A 258 17.11 6.92 -39.74
CA GLY A 258 18.45 6.66 -39.25
C GLY A 258 18.47 5.43 -38.33
N ALA A 259 19.67 4.91 -38.06
CA ALA A 259 19.86 3.82 -37.12
C ALA A 259 19.46 4.26 -35.69
N ILE A 260 18.54 3.53 -35.06
CA ILE A 260 18.04 3.81 -33.70
C ILE A 260 18.13 2.52 -32.89
N ALA A 261 19.17 2.39 -32.06
CA ALA A 261 19.32 1.28 -31.13
C ALA A 261 18.71 1.64 -29.77
N ARG A 262 17.79 0.81 -29.29
CA ARG A 262 17.14 0.96 -27.97
C ARG A 262 17.46 -0.23 -27.09
N ALA A 263 18.02 0.03 -25.91
CA ALA A 263 18.39 -1.00 -24.95
C ALA A 263 17.51 -0.92 -23.70
N PHE A 264 16.92 -2.08 -23.35
CA PHE A 264 15.99 -2.23 -22.24
C PHE A 264 16.72 -2.70 -20.98
N LEU A 265 16.65 -1.89 -19.94
CA LEU A 265 17.37 -2.11 -18.68
C LEU A 265 16.68 -3.22 -17.84
N PRO A 266 17.41 -4.21 -17.29
CA PRO A 266 16.82 -5.35 -16.57
C PRO A 266 16.51 -5.03 -15.09
N PHE A 267 15.71 -3.98 -14.84
CA PHE A 267 15.22 -3.64 -13.50
C PHE A 267 13.69 -3.53 -13.52
N THR A 268 13.00 -4.24 -12.64
CA THR A 268 11.52 -4.25 -12.55
C THR A 268 10.94 -3.03 -11.83
N ASN A 269 11.67 -2.42 -10.88
CA ASN A 269 11.21 -1.28 -10.10
C ASN A 269 11.41 0.06 -10.83
N SER A 270 10.33 0.81 -11.05
CA SER A 270 10.34 2.13 -11.68
C SER A 270 11.29 3.12 -11.01
N THR A 271 11.27 3.18 -9.67
CA THR A 271 12.15 4.06 -8.88
C THR A 271 13.64 3.79 -9.17
N GLN A 272 14.00 2.53 -9.39
CA GLN A 272 15.38 2.16 -9.75
C GLN A 272 15.74 2.64 -11.15
N ARG A 273 14.90 2.39 -12.17
CA ARG A 273 15.14 2.89 -13.55
C ARG A 273 15.20 4.42 -13.63
N VAL A 274 14.29 5.11 -12.92
CA VAL A 274 14.21 6.57 -12.85
C VAL A 274 15.45 7.19 -12.19
N THR A 275 15.99 6.60 -11.12
CA THR A 275 17.18 7.13 -10.42
C THR A 275 18.52 6.64 -11.01
N LEU A 276 18.51 5.70 -11.96
CA LEU A 276 19.72 5.15 -12.56
C LEU A 276 20.46 6.18 -13.43
N ARG A 277 21.64 6.63 -13.00
CA ARG A 277 22.51 7.54 -13.77
C ARG A 277 23.65 6.85 -14.53
N ARG A 278 24.02 5.62 -14.14
CA ARG A 278 25.04 4.81 -14.83
C ARG A 278 24.71 3.33 -14.73
N TYR A 279 24.82 2.63 -15.86
CA TYR A 279 24.62 1.18 -15.98
C TYR A 279 25.73 0.56 -16.81
N ASP A 280 26.17 -0.64 -16.42
CA ASP A 280 27.07 -1.52 -17.16
C ASP A 280 26.62 -2.96 -16.84
N GLY A 281 26.23 -3.74 -17.85
CA GLY A 281 25.62 -5.05 -17.65
C GLY A 281 24.82 -5.54 -18.88
N PRO A 282 24.13 -6.69 -18.77
CA PRO A 282 23.32 -7.23 -19.86
C PRO A 282 22.08 -6.36 -20.12
N ALA A 283 21.67 -6.25 -21.38
CA ALA A 283 20.39 -5.65 -21.79
C ALA A 283 19.94 -6.25 -23.13
N THR A 284 18.62 -6.29 -23.34
CA THR A 284 18.05 -6.59 -24.65
C THR A 284 18.03 -5.31 -25.48
N VAL A 285 18.65 -5.34 -26.66
CA VAL A 285 18.74 -4.24 -27.61
C VAL A 285 17.91 -4.57 -28.84
N ILE A 286 17.10 -3.62 -29.30
CA ILE A 286 16.38 -3.69 -30.58
C ILE A 286 16.89 -2.64 -31.55
N ASP A 287 16.74 -2.93 -32.84
CA ASP A 287 16.74 -1.91 -33.88
C ASP A 287 15.32 -1.34 -34.04
N ALA A 288 15.19 -0.02 -33.97
CA ALA A 288 13.95 0.72 -34.17
C ALA A 288 13.98 1.58 -35.45
N ARG A 289 14.94 1.32 -36.36
CA ARG A 289 15.02 1.97 -37.67
C ARG A 289 13.85 1.58 -38.57
N VAL A 290 13.26 2.59 -39.20
CA VAL A 290 12.20 2.43 -40.21
C VAL A 290 12.59 3.17 -41.48
N ILE A 291 12.40 2.52 -42.63
CA ILE A 291 12.58 3.16 -43.93
C ILE A 291 11.30 2.99 -44.73
N CYS A 292 10.69 4.10 -45.16
CA CYS A 292 9.49 4.07 -46.02
C CYS A 292 9.78 4.63 -47.40
N VAL A 293 9.24 3.95 -48.42
CA VAL A 293 9.37 4.27 -49.83
C VAL A 293 8.01 4.44 -50.49
N ARG A 294 7.95 5.26 -51.55
CA ARG A 294 6.77 5.47 -52.39
C ARG A 294 6.44 4.19 -53.20
N PRO A 295 5.29 3.52 -52.96
CA PRO A 295 4.96 2.26 -53.62
C PRO A 295 4.33 2.47 -55.00
N ARG A 296 4.51 1.50 -55.89
CA ARG A 296 3.67 1.30 -57.08
C ARG A 296 2.68 0.18 -56.79
N LEU A 297 1.37 0.49 -56.77
CA LEU A 297 0.31 -0.50 -56.54
C LEU A 297 -0.39 -0.87 -57.84
N SER A 298 -0.63 -2.16 -58.04
CA SER A 298 -1.58 -2.68 -59.03
C SER A 298 -2.73 -3.34 -58.29
N ILE A 299 -3.86 -2.65 -58.21
CA ILE A 299 -5.03 -3.11 -57.46
C ILE A 299 -5.85 -4.07 -58.35
N ARG A 300 -6.06 -5.30 -57.89
CA ARG A 300 -6.71 -6.39 -58.62
C ARG A 300 -8.20 -6.50 -58.31
N ALA A 301 -8.59 -6.33 -57.06
CA ALA A 301 -9.99 -6.30 -56.66
C ALA A 301 -10.20 -5.37 -55.46
N ILE A 302 -11.33 -4.67 -55.48
CA ILE A 302 -11.83 -3.75 -54.47
C ILE A 302 -13.25 -4.19 -54.17
N ASN A 303 -13.61 -4.39 -52.90
CA ASN A 303 -14.99 -4.66 -52.52
C ASN A 303 -15.35 -3.94 -51.22
N LEU A 304 -16.58 -3.43 -51.14
CA LEU A 304 -17.10 -2.81 -49.92
C LEU A 304 -17.81 -3.88 -49.09
N THR A 305 -17.73 -3.78 -47.76
CA THR A 305 -18.37 -4.71 -46.83
C THR A 305 -19.44 -4.00 -46.01
N ASP A 306 -20.51 -4.71 -45.66
CA ASP A 306 -21.64 -4.18 -44.87
C ASP A 306 -21.22 -3.60 -43.51
N LEU A 307 -20.09 -4.07 -42.99
CA LEU A 307 -19.45 -3.68 -41.74
C LEU A 307 -18.58 -2.40 -41.86
N SER A 308 -18.82 -1.56 -42.87
CA SER A 308 -18.14 -0.29 -43.14
C SER A 308 -16.61 -0.38 -43.30
N MET A 309 -16.14 -1.43 -43.98
CA MET A 309 -14.72 -1.60 -44.37
C MET A 309 -14.57 -1.87 -45.86
N LEU A 310 -13.41 -1.53 -46.40
CA LEU A 310 -13.01 -1.73 -47.79
C LEU A 310 -12.01 -2.89 -47.89
N SER A 311 -12.37 -3.97 -48.57
CA SER A 311 -11.46 -5.06 -48.89
C SER A 311 -10.65 -4.71 -50.14
N LEU A 312 -9.33 -4.73 -50.03
CA LEU A 312 -8.38 -4.40 -51.10
C LEU A 312 -7.43 -5.57 -51.33
N SER A 313 -7.26 -5.96 -52.60
CA SER A 313 -6.23 -6.92 -52.99
C SER A 313 -5.53 -6.50 -54.28
N GLY A 314 -4.25 -6.84 -54.40
CA GLY A 314 -3.41 -6.42 -55.50
C GLY A 314 -1.96 -6.89 -55.36
N SER A 315 -1.06 -6.21 -56.07
CA SER A 315 0.38 -6.34 -55.87
C SER A 315 1.04 -4.98 -55.65
N VAL A 316 2.11 -4.96 -54.87
CA VAL A 316 2.99 -3.81 -54.65
C VAL A 316 4.37 -4.07 -55.24
N SER A 317 4.98 -3.03 -55.78
CA SER A 317 6.38 -2.99 -56.18
C SER A 317 7.00 -1.64 -55.80
N MET A 318 8.33 -1.55 -55.83
CA MET A 318 9.07 -0.30 -55.66
C MET A 318 9.95 -0.05 -56.90
N SER A 319 10.47 1.18 -57.06
CA SER A 319 11.38 1.49 -58.16
C SER A 319 12.49 2.46 -57.73
N GLY A 320 13.66 1.90 -57.48
CA GLY A 320 14.86 2.63 -57.07
C GLY A 320 15.81 1.71 -56.30
N GLY A 321 17.09 2.07 -56.26
CA GLY A 321 17.99 1.66 -55.18
C GLY A 321 17.87 2.69 -54.05
N TYR A 322 17.93 2.25 -52.80
CA TYR A 322 17.80 3.11 -51.62
C TYR A 322 18.91 2.78 -50.63
N ASP A 323 19.69 3.78 -50.21
CA ASP A 323 20.79 3.57 -49.26
C ASP A 323 20.24 2.99 -47.95
N GLY A 324 20.81 1.85 -47.53
CA GLY A 324 20.34 1.10 -46.37
C GLY A 324 19.26 0.04 -46.64
N LEU A 325 18.80 -0.16 -47.89
CA LEU A 325 18.03 -1.33 -48.29
C LEU A 325 18.76 -2.16 -49.34
N ASP A 326 18.79 -3.47 -49.13
CA ASP A 326 19.03 -4.44 -50.20
C ASP A 326 17.72 -4.66 -50.98
N THR A 327 17.68 -4.19 -52.22
CA THR A 327 16.54 -4.35 -53.14
C THR A 327 16.77 -5.45 -54.18
N SER A 328 17.82 -6.27 -54.05
CA SER A 328 18.23 -7.27 -55.06
C SER A 328 17.19 -8.37 -55.32
N TYR A 329 16.17 -8.49 -54.46
CA TYR A 329 15.14 -9.53 -54.47
C TYR A 329 13.73 -8.97 -54.75
N SER A 330 13.60 -7.78 -55.35
CA SER A 330 12.34 -7.03 -55.46
C SER A 330 11.31 -7.62 -56.44
N THR A 331 10.73 -8.78 -56.11
CA THR A 331 9.58 -9.35 -56.84
C THR A 331 8.28 -8.61 -56.49
N PRO A 332 7.36 -8.41 -57.45
CA PRO A 332 6.04 -7.84 -57.17
C PRO A 332 5.31 -8.66 -56.10
N SER A 333 5.08 -8.04 -54.96
CA SER A 333 4.62 -8.68 -53.73
C SER A 333 3.10 -8.58 -53.64
N SER A 334 2.39 -9.71 -53.51
CA SER A 334 0.93 -9.70 -53.36
C SER A 334 0.50 -9.14 -51.99
N PHE A 335 -0.66 -8.50 -51.95
CA PHE A 335 -1.34 -8.13 -50.70
C PHE A 335 -2.84 -8.36 -50.80
N ALA A 336 -3.47 -8.71 -49.67
CA ALA A 336 -4.91 -8.80 -49.49
C ALA A 336 -5.25 -8.35 -48.07
N CYS A 337 -5.88 -7.19 -47.93
CA CYS A 337 -6.07 -6.50 -46.66
C CYS A 337 -7.42 -5.79 -46.60
N ILE A 338 -7.95 -5.65 -45.38
CA ILE A 338 -9.16 -4.90 -45.10
C ILE A 338 -8.73 -3.51 -44.55
N VAL A 339 -9.36 -2.45 -45.04
CA VAL A 339 -9.12 -1.06 -44.64
C VAL A 339 -10.39 -0.48 -44.03
N ASP A 340 -10.25 0.11 -42.85
CA ASP A 340 -11.34 0.80 -42.16
C ASP A 340 -11.62 2.14 -42.83
N VAL A 341 -12.85 2.32 -43.35
CA VAL A 341 -13.27 3.55 -44.05
C VAL A 341 -14.25 4.39 -43.22
N GLY A 342 -14.67 3.92 -42.04
CA GLY A 342 -15.48 4.67 -41.07
C GLY A 342 -16.82 5.21 -41.60
N LYS A 343 -17.57 5.93 -40.77
CA LYS A 343 -18.80 6.63 -41.18
C LYS A 343 -18.57 8.13 -41.21
N VAL A 344 -19.36 8.86 -41.99
CA VAL A 344 -19.13 10.30 -42.22
C VAL A 344 -19.31 11.14 -40.93
N GLY A 345 -20.00 10.60 -39.92
CA GLY A 345 -20.15 11.22 -38.60
C GLY A 345 -19.02 10.98 -37.58
N ASP A 346 -17.94 10.28 -37.96
CA ASP A 346 -16.80 10.05 -37.05
C ASP A 346 -16.08 11.37 -36.68
N ILE A 347 -15.36 11.39 -35.54
CA ILE A 347 -14.75 12.59 -34.97
C ILE A 347 -13.78 13.26 -35.98
N PRO A 348 -13.92 14.56 -36.29
CA PRO A 348 -13.24 15.23 -37.42
C PRO A 348 -11.72 15.46 -37.28
N LEU A 349 -11.07 14.83 -36.28
CA LEU A 349 -9.63 14.90 -36.05
C LEU A 349 -8.89 13.60 -36.44
N GLN A 350 -9.58 12.57 -36.92
CA GLN A 350 -9.00 11.23 -37.09
C GLN A 350 -8.63 10.91 -38.54
N GLN A 351 -7.41 10.40 -38.74
CA GLN A 351 -6.98 9.87 -40.03
C GLN A 351 -7.34 8.38 -40.12
N ARG A 352 -8.05 7.98 -41.18
CA ARG A 352 -8.51 6.59 -41.38
C ARG A 352 -7.39 5.72 -41.95
N ILE A 353 -6.41 5.41 -41.09
CA ILE A 353 -5.25 4.62 -41.43
C ILE A 353 -5.46 3.16 -41.02
N SER A 354 -5.13 2.24 -41.92
CA SER A 354 -5.02 0.81 -41.65
C SER A 354 -3.62 0.31 -42.01
N LEU A 355 -3.10 -0.64 -41.22
CA LEU A 355 -1.85 -1.33 -41.50
C LEU A 355 -2.15 -2.65 -42.24
N CYS A 356 -1.50 -2.83 -43.38
CA CYS A 356 -1.57 -4.04 -44.19
C CYS A 356 -0.20 -4.75 -44.17
N PRO A 357 -0.09 -5.97 -43.60
CA PRO A 357 1.15 -6.75 -43.65
C PRO A 357 1.40 -7.32 -45.05
N MET A 358 2.68 -7.45 -45.44
CA MET A 358 3.08 -8.05 -46.72
C MET A 358 3.59 -9.48 -46.53
N ASP A 359 3.24 -10.40 -47.43
CA ASP A 359 3.62 -11.82 -47.35
C ASP A 359 5.10 -12.10 -47.68
N SER A 360 5.80 -11.19 -48.35
CA SER A 360 7.04 -11.48 -49.09
C SER A 360 8.20 -10.50 -48.84
N THR A 361 9.41 -10.97 -49.17
CA THR A 361 10.70 -10.33 -48.87
C THR A 361 11.09 -9.29 -49.93
N SER A 362 10.31 -8.21 -50.05
CA SER A 362 10.50 -7.22 -51.14
C SER A 362 11.83 -6.45 -51.09
N ALA A 363 12.38 -6.25 -49.88
CA ALA A 363 13.70 -5.67 -49.61
C ALA A 363 14.13 -5.94 -48.15
N PHE A 364 15.42 -5.83 -47.85
CA PHE A 364 15.99 -6.05 -46.50
C PHE A 364 16.75 -4.81 -45.99
N ILE A 365 16.67 -4.49 -44.69
CA ILE A 365 17.47 -3.40 -44.11
C ILE A 365 18.93 -3.84 -43.93
N GLN A 366 19.86 -3.01 -44.40
CA GLN A 366 21.30 -3.16 -44.24
C GLN A 366 21.82 -2.37 -43.02
N GLY A 367 22.79 -2.94 -42.30
CA GLY A 367 23.52 -2.24 -41.23
C GLY A 367 22.78 -2.09 -39.89
N GLY A 368 21.85 -3.00 -39.59
CA GLY A 368 21.12 -3.00 -38.31
C GLY A 368 21.86 -3.66 -37.14
N VAL A 369 21.22 -3.70 -35.98
CA VAL A 369 21.76 -4.22 -34.70
C VAL A 369 22.30 -5.67 -34.78
N ARG A 370 21.74 -6.51 -35.67
CA ARG A 370 22.31 -7.79 -36.13
C ARG A 370 22.36 -7.79 -37.66
N PRO A 371 23.49 -7.42 -38.30
CA PRO A 371 23.56 -7.26 -39.76
C PRO A 371 23.51 -8.60 -40.51
N ASP A 372 23.80 -9.70 -39.83
CA ASP A 372 23.72 -11.09 -40.29
C ASP A 372 22.27 -11.62 -40.41
N LEU A 373 21.31 -10.95 -39.77
CA LEU A 373 19.89 -11.35 -39.75
C LEU A 373 18.99 -10.36 -40.53
N SER A 374 19.52 -9.76 -41.60
CA SER A 374 18.79 -8.83 -42.48
C SER A 374 17.54 -9.45 -43.13
N SER A 375 17.56 -10.76 -43.38
CA SER A 375 16.50 -11.56 -43.99
C SER A 375 15.15 -11.55 -43.25
N TYR A 376 15.15 -11.12 -41.98
CA TYR A 376 13.95 -11.03 -41.14
C TYR A 376 13.22 -9.67 -41.24
N THR A 377 13.72 -8.74 -42.05
CA THR A 377 13.07 -7.45 -42.33
C THR A 377 11.59 -7.67 -42.71
N LYS A 378 10.68 -6.94 -42.07
CA LYS A 378 9.24 -6.98 -42.38
C LYS A 378 8.82 -5.72 -43.14
N ALA A 379 8.06 -5.96 -44.22
CA ALA A 379 7.44 -4.94 -45.03
C ALA A 379 5.96 -4.77 -44.62
N TYR A 380 5.51 -3.52 -44.54
CA TYR A 380 4.14 -3.15 -44.24
C TYR A 380 3.67 -2.04 -45.16
N LEU A 381 2.48 -2.20 -45.72
CA LEU A 381 1.78 -1.18 -46.49
C LEU A 381 0.87 -0.40 -45.54
N LEU A 382 1.13 0.89 -45.34
CA LEU A 382 0.22 1.80 -44.65
C LEU A 382 -0.76 2.37 -45.67
N ILE A 383 -2.06 2.25 -45.42
CA ILE A 383 -3.12 2.76 -46.28
C ILE A 383 -3.96 3.77 -45.50
N ASN A 384 -4.18 4.96 -46.08
CA ASN A 384 -5.03 6.03 -45.56
C ASN A 384 -6.23 6.22 -46.49
N ALA A 385 -7.46 6.06 -46.00
CA ALA A 385 -8.67 6.29 -46.79
C ALA A 385 -9.05 7.78 -46.82
N THR A 386 -9.21 8.37 -48.01
CA THR A 386 -9.48 9.82 -48.16
C THR A 386 -10.93 10.21 -47.87
N SER A 387 -11.88 9.27 -47.99
CA SER A 387 -13.31 9.50 -47.80
C SER A 387 -13.99 8.40 -46.96
N GLY A 388 -15.22 8.67 -46.51
CA GLY A 388 -15.99 7.78 -45.63
C GLY A 388 -16.81 6.71 -46.37
N PHE A 389 -17.28 5.68 -45.66
CA PHE A 389 -18.07 4.56 -46.22
C PHE A 389 -19.21 4.97 -47.16
N GLU A 390 -19.99 6.00 -46.79
CA GLU A 390 -21.08 6.52 -47.62
C GLU A 390 -20.58 6.93 -49.01
N ASN A 391 -19.47 7.69 -49.08
CA ASN A 391 -18.88 8.13 -50.34
C ASN A 391 -18.33 6.94 -51.17
N TRP A 392 -17.81 5.89 -50.55
CA TRP A 392 -17.37 4.68 -51.26
C TRP A 392 -18.55 3.92 -51.86
N ARG A 393 -19.65 3.76 -51.10
CA ARG A 393 -20.89 3.10 -51.55
C ARG A 393 -21.55 3.89 -52.68
N ASP A 394 -21.68 5.21 -52.51
CA ASP A 394 -22.45 6.07 -53.42
C ASP A 394 -21.71 6.30 -54.75
N ASN A 395 -20.38 6.14 -54.78
CA ASN A 395 -19.59 6.02 -56.00
C ASN A 395 -19.55 4.58 -56.58
N GLY A 396 -20.44 3.69 -56.13
CA GLY A 396 -20.74 2.40 -56.75
C GLY A 396 -19.87 1.21 -56.31
N VAL A 397 -18.97 1.37 -55.34
CA VAL A 397 -18.15 0.25 -54.84
C VAL A 397 -19.02 -0.67 -53.98
N GLY A 398 -19.10 -1.95 -54.37
CA GLY A 398 -20.09 -2.92 -53.88
C GLY A 398 -21.26 -3.16 -54.84
N GLY A 399 -21.35 -2.41 -55.95
CA GLY A 399 -22.29 -2.67 -57.04
C GLY A 399 -21.84 -3.76 -58.01
N ILE A 400 -22.73 -4.15 -58.93
CA ILE A 400 -22.51 -5.22 -59.93
C ILE A 400 -21.43 -4.85 -60.99
N LYS A 401 -21.07 -3.57 -61.12
CA LYS A 401 -20.08 -3.09 -62.10
C LYS A 401 -18.67 -3.07 -61.47
N PRO A 402 -17.62 -3.57 -62.16
CA PRO A 402 -16.26 -3.43 -61.68
C PRO A 402 -15.84 -1.96 -61.69
N VAL A 403 -15.18 -1.53 -60.62
CA VAL A 403 -14.76 -0.13 -60.42
C VAL A 403 -13.24 -0.02 -60.52
N ALA A 404 -12.74 0.93 -61.31
CA ALA A 404 -11.32 1.16 -61.50
C ALA A 404 -10.81 2.29 -60.58
N ILE A 405 -9.74 2.01 -59.83
CA ILE A 405 -8.91 3.02 -59.18
C ILE A 405 -7.75 3.37 -60.13
N LEU A 406 -7.48 4.65 -60.28
CA LEU A 406 -6.37 5.20 -61.07
C LEU A 406 -5.35 5.91 -60.17
N GLU A 407 -4.09 5.93 -60.59
CA GLU A 407 -3.05 6.74 -59.97
C GLU A 407 -3.32 8.24 -60.22
N LYS A 408 -3.21 9.09 -59.19
CA LYS A 408 -3.51 10.52 -59.30
C LYS A 408 -2.27 11.29 -59.76
N ASP A 409 -2.31 11.83 -60.97
CA ASP A 409 -1.12 12.40 -61.62
C ASP A 409 -0.59 13.69 -60.96
N ARG A 410 0.68 14.01 -61.21
CA ARG A 410 1.56 14.78 -60.30
C ARG A 410 1.32 16.28 -60.28
N THR A 411 0.89 16.80 -59.13
CA THR A 411 1.32 18.13 -58.61
C THR A 411 1.51 18.19 -57.09
N GLN A 412 0.74 17.44 -56.28
CA GLN A 412 0.68 17.59 -54.81
C GLN A 412 0.86 16.29 -53.97
N SER A 413 1.34 15.19 -54.54
CA SER A 413 1.59 13.94 -53.80
C SER A 413 2.63 14.13 -52.67
N GLN A 414 2.27 13.80 -51.43
CA GLN A 414 3.08 14.07 -50.23
C GLN A 414 4.33 13.18 -50.11
N LYS A 415 5.45 13.56 -50.75
CA LYS A 415 6.80 12.97 -50.61
C LYS A 415 6.84 11.43 -50.68
N THR A 416 6.65 10.73 -49.56
CA THR A 416 6.69 9.26 -49.42
C THR A 416 5.35 8.54 -49.64
N TRP A 417 4.23 9.26 -49.75
CA TRP A 417 2.93 8.71 -50.12
C TRP A 417 2.74 8.64 -51.65
N GLN A 418 1.98 7.64 -52.09
CA GLN A 418 1.39 7.56 -53.42
C GLN A 418 -0.14 7.63 -53.31
N SER A 419 -0.78 8.52 -54.06
CA SER A 419 -2.23 8.74 -54.02
C SER A 419 -2.95 8.08 -55.21
N PHE A 420 -4.07 7.44 -54.92
CA PHE A 420 -4.91 6.73 -55.89
C PHE A 420 -6.38 7.12 -55.70
N ALA A 421 -7.15 7.31 -56.76
CA ALA A 421 -8.55 7.77 -56.70
C ALA A 421 -9.46 6.95 -57.61
N LEU A 422 -10.76 6.91 -57.29
CA LEU A 422 -11.78 6.30 -58.15
C LEU A 422 -11.91 7.04 -59.48
N ASN A 423 -11.97 6.29 -60.58
CA ASN A 423 -12.21 6.85 -61.90
C ASN A 423 -13.60 7.50 -61.96
N GLY A 424 -13.64 8.83 -62.13
CA GLY A 424 -14.86 9.64 -62.08
C GLY A 424 -15.19 10.26 -60.71
N ALA A 425 -14.47 9.93 -59.63
CA ALA A 425 -14.72 10.44 -58.28
C ALA A 425 -13.40 10.82 -57.55
N PRO A 426 -12.80 11.98 -57.87
CA PRO A 426 -11.41 12.31 -57.54
C PRO A 426 -11.10 12.53 -56.04
N ASP A 427 -12.14 12.59 -55.20
CA ASP A 427 -12.07 12.80 -53.75
C ASP A 427 -12.21 11.48 -52.96
N THR A 428 -12.66 10.40 -53.60
CA THR A 428 -12.73 9.06 -53.00
C THR A 428 -11.58 8.20 -53.49
N GLY A 429 -10.71 7.82 -52.57
CA GLY A 429 -9.44 7.20 -52.89
C GLY A 429 -8.65 6.76 -51.65
N ILE A 430 -7.43 6.31 -51.90
CA ILE A 430 -6.48 5.88 -50.87
C ILE A 430 -5.11 6.49 -51.12
N ASP A 431 -4.44 6.92 -50.05
CA ASP A 431 -3.00 7.14 -50.06
C ASP A 431 -2.29 5.90 -49.49
N ALA A 432 -1.18 5.48 -50.09
CA ALA A 432 -0.38 4.37 -49.59
C ALA A 432 1.11 4.70 -49.47
N THR A 433 1.78 4.10 -48.47
CA THR A 433 3.25 4.07 -48.36
C THR A 433 3.73 2.67 -47.98
N LEU A 434 4.93 2.26 -48.41
CA LEU A 434 5.50 0.94 -48.09
C LEU A 434 6.70 1.12 -47.15
N CYS A 435 6.65 0.50 -45.98
CA CYS A 435 7.61 0.69 -44.90
C CYS A 435 8.29 -0.61 -44.47
N PHE A 436 9.60 -0.55 -44.27
CA PHE A 436 10.48 -1.65 -43.88
C PHE A 436 11.05 -1.42 -42.49
N ALA A 437 11.23 -2.52 -41.74
CA ALA A 437 11.87 -2.52 -40.42
C ALA A 437 12.41 -3.91 -40.07
N ASN A 438 13.49 -3.98 -39.28
CA ASN A 438 14.03 -5.25 -38.77
C ASN A 438 14.10 -5.25 -37.22
N PRO A 439 12.97 -5.50 -36.53
CA PRO A 439 12.83 -5.31 -35.08
C PRO A 439 13.40 -6.47 -34.25
N ILE A 440 14.43 -7.17 -34.72
CA ILE A 440 15.01 -8.29 -33.99
C ILE A 440 15.62 -7.78 -32.67
N PRO A 441 15.19 -8.31 -31.51
CA PRO A 441 15.91 -8.14 -30.25
C PRO A 441 17.18 -9.01 -30.23
N TRP A 442 18.26 -8.49 -29.68
CA TRP A 442 19.42 -9.29 -29.28
C TRP A 442 19.96 -8.89 -27.91
N ASN A 443 20.61 -9.82 -27.23
CA ASN A 443 21.09 -9.64 -25.86
C ASN A 443 22.59 -9.30 -25.86
N TYR A 444 22.94 -8.13 -25.31
CA TYR A 444 24.32 -7.61 -25.31
C TYR A 444 24.72 -7.07 -23.93
N ARG A 445 26.03 -7.04 -23.66
CA ARG A 445 26.55 -6.16 -22.62
C ARG A 445 26.55 -4.72 -23.11
N ILE A 446 25.87 -3.83 -22.38
CA ILE A 446 25.79 -2.40 -22.68
C ILE A 446 26.50 -1.57 -21.62
N SER A 447 26.77 -0.30 -21.96
CA SER A 447 27.08 0.77 -21.02
C SER A 447 26.17 1.95 -21.33
N ALA A 448 25.53 2.53 -20.31
CA ALA A 448 24.57 3.62 -20.48
C ALA A 448 24.70 4.66 -19.35
N THR A 449 24.58 5.95 -19.69
CA THR A 449 24.79 7.07 -18.76
C THR A 449 23.76 8.19 -18.91
N SER A 450 23.47 8.89 -17.81
CA SER A 450 22.71 10.15 -17.78
C SER A 450 23.27 11.04 -16.68
N SER A 451 23.31 12.36 -16.91
CA SER A 451 23.59 13.34 -15.85
C SER A 451 22.39 13.57 -14.92
N GLN A 452 21.17 13.24 -15.36
CA GLN A 452 19.92 13.51 -14.65
C GLN A 452 19.05 12.26 -14.41
N ASP A 453 18.25 12.31 -13.35
CA ASP A 453 17.15 11.38 -13.09
C ASP A 453 16.10 11.46 -14.23
N GLY A 454 15.39 10.36 -14.48
CA GLY A 454 14.39 10.28 -15.57
C GLY A 454 12.94 10.46 -15.10
N PHE A 455 12.01 10.03 -15.95
CA PHE A 455 10.60 9.85 -15.60
C PHE A 455 10.01 8.70 -16.44
N GLU A 456 8.89 8.13 -15.97
CA GLU A 456 8.16 7.05 -16.65
C GLU A 456 6.68 7.44 -16.79
N PRO A 457 6.25 7.94 -17.96
CA PRO A 457 4.92 8.49 -18.15
C PRO A 457 3.84 7.42 -18.36
N THR A 458 2.63 7.70 -17.89
CA THR A 458 1.44 6.85 -18.06
C THR A 458 0.41 7.53 -18.96
N LEU A 459 -0.38 6.76 -19.72
CA LEU A 459 -1.45 7.30 -20.55
C LEU A 459 -2.68 7.62 -19.70
N GLN A 460 -2.86 8.90 -19.39
CA GLN A 460 -4.01 9.43 -18.66
C GLN A 460 -5.24 9.50 -19.56
N TRP A 461 -6.40 9.06 -19.07
CA TRP A 461 -7.69 9.15 -19.77
C TRP A 461 -8.39 10.46 -19.43
N ASN A 462 -8.81 11.24 -20.43
CA ASN A 462 -9.53 12.48 -20.24
C ASN A 462 -11.04 12.26 -20.42
N ILE A 463 -11.76 12.21 -19.29
CA ILE A 463 -13.19 11.88 -19.24
C ILE A 463 -14.04 12.85 -20.07
N THR A 464 -13.67 14.12 -20.15
CA THR A 464 -14.44 15.16 -20.86
C THR A 464 -14.30 15.13 -22.39
N THR A 465 -13.29 14.46 -22.93
CA THR A 465 -13.05 14.39 -24.39
C THR A 465 -13.09 12.98 -24.96
N GLY A 466 -13.19 11.94 -24.13
CA GLY A 466 -13.19 10.55 -24.60
C GLY A 466 -11.86 10.11 -25.24
N THR A 467 -10.75 10.77 -24.87
CA THR A 467 -9.41 10.55 -25.44
C THR A 467 -8.35 10.36 -24.35
N TYR A 468 -7.21 9.77 -24.72
CA TYR A 468 -6.02 9.79 -23.88
C TYR A 468 -5.26 11.11 -24.06
N ARG A 469 -4.47 11.50 -23.05
CA ARG A 469 -3.43 12.52 -23.16
C ARG A 469 -2.08 11.83 -23.26
N SER A 470 -1.31 12.05 -24.32
CA SER A 470 -0.03 11.37 -24.53
C SER A 470 1.22 12.24 -24.58
N ASN A 471 1.10 13.58 -24.52
CA ASN A 471 2.23 14.54 -24.50
C ASN A 471 3.54 14.04 -23.83
N ALA A 472 3.48 13.54 -22.59
CA ALA A 472 4.65 13.04 -21.87
C ALA A 472 5.24 11.73 -22.44
N VAL A 473 4.37 10.80 -22.88
CA VAL A 473 4.76 9.55 -23.57
C VAL A 473 5.40 9.86 -24.92
N ARG A 474 4.81 10.80 -25.68
CA ARG A 474 5.32 11.24 -26.97
C ARG A 474 6.71 11.88 -26.87
N SER A 475 6.91 12.72 -25.85
CA SER A 475 8.21 13.32 -25.55
C SER A 475 9.25 12.24 -25.28
N LEU A 476 8.99 11.29 -24.37
CA LEU A 476 9.88 10.16 -24.07
C LEU A 476 10.27 9.36 -25.32
N LEU A 477 9.29 9.01 -26.16
CA LEU A 477 9.50 8.21 -27.37
C LEU A 477 10.26 8.96 -28.47
N GLY A 478 10.29 10.30 -28.46
CA GLY A 478 10.84 11.13 -29.53
C GLY A 478 9.88 11.38 -30.70
N SER A 479 8.58 11.21 -30.49
CA SER A 479 7.52 11.45 -31.49
C SER A 479 7.07 12.92 -31.51
N THR A 480 8.02 13.79 -31.85
CA THR A 480 7.90 15.27 -31.87
C THR A 480 8.40 15.85 -33.21
N LEU A 481 7.90 17.04 -33.58
CA LEU A 481 8.25 17.71 -34.86
C LEU A 481 9.75 17.99 -35.02
N ALA A 482 10.41 18.38 -33.92
CA ALA A 482 11.86 18.43 -33.82
C ALA A 482 12.39 17.20 -33.07
N PRO A 483 13.50 16.57 -33.50
CA PRO A 483 14.14 15.50 -32.74
C PRO A 483 14.75 16.03 -31.43
N ILE A 484 14.24 15.58 -30.29
CA ILE A 484 14.76 15.96 -28.97
C ILE A 484 15.90 14.97 -28.58
N PRO A 485 17.08 15.45 -28.12
CA PRO A 485 18.16 14.59 -27.63
C PRO A 485 17.69 13.61 -26.54
N SER A 486 18.29 12.42 -26.49
CA SER A 486 17.90 11.38 -25.52
C SER A 486 18.04 11.85 -24.06
N LEU A 487 19.05 12.66 -23.75
CA LEU A 487 19.24 13.24 -22.41
C LEU A 487 18.10 14.18 -22.00
N GLU A 488 17.67 15.08 -22.89
CA GLU A 488 16.55 16.01 -22.65
C GLU A 488 15.20 15.28 -22.52
N ARG A 489 15.02 14.16 -23.23
CA ARG A 489 13.90 13.22 -23.02
C ARG A 489 13.97 12.45 -21.70
N GLY A 490 14.98 12.68 -20.87
CA GLY A 490 15.19 11.99 -19.61
C GLY A 490 15.70 10.56 -19.74
N LEU A 491 16.05 10.09 -20.95
CA LEU A 491 16.58 8.75 -21.22
C LEU A 491 18.07 8.66 -20.86
N LEU A 492 18.61 7.45 -20.84
CA LEU A 492 20.05 7.26 -20.77
C LEU A 492 20.64 7.34 -22.19
N LYS A 493 21.79 7.99 -22.32
CA LYS A 493 22.62 7.87 -23.53
C LYS A 493 23.26 6.49 -23.53
N LEU A 494 22.89 5.67 -24.53
CA LEU A 494 23.53 4.39 -24.77
C LEU A 494 24.91 4.65 -25.38
N ALA A 495 25.96 4.10 -24.79
CA ALA A 495 27.29 4.12 -25.42
C ALA A 495 27.24 3.22 -26.66
N SER A 496 27.79 3.69 -27.78
CA SER A 496 27.90 2.92 -29.02
C SER A 496 29.24 2.19 -29.07
N PRO A 497 29.26 0.84 -29.05
CA PRO A 497 30.47 0.05 -29.30
C PRO A 497 30.41 -0.48 -30.74
N ALA A 498 31.50 -0.32 -31.50
CA ALA A 498 31.65 -0.94 -32.82
C ALA A 498 31.59 -2.49 -32.80
N ASN A 499 31.55 -3.09 -31.60
CA ASN A 499 31.71 -4.51 -31.34
C ASN A 499 30.43 -5.19 -30.81
N TRP A 500 29.23 -4.59 -30.88
CA TRP A 500 28.00 -5.32 -30.49
C TRP A 500 27.85 -6.65 -31.26
N SER A 501 28.18 -6.66 -32.56
CA SER A 501 28.24 -7.85 -33.40
C SER A 501 29.22 -8.95 -32.94
N ALA A 502 30.10 -8.66 -31.98
CA ALA A 502 31.17 -9.55 -31.49
C ALA A 502 31.09 -9.86 -29.97
N VAL A 503 30.19 -9.24 -29.21
CA VAL A 503 30.14 -9.36 -27.73
C VAL A 503 28.73 -9.70 -27.25
N ASP A 504 28.33 -10.95 -27.48
CA ASP A 504 27.05 -11.51 -27.06
C ASP A 504 26.96 -11.62 -25.52
N ALA A 505 25.81 -11.28 -24.93
CA ALA A 505 25.58 -11.45 -23.50
C ALA A 505 25.68 -12.93 -23.07
N SER A 506 25.27 -13.87 -23.92
CA SER A 506 25.35 -15.30 -23.64
C SER A 506 26.79 -15.77 -23.41
N ALA A 507 27.74 -15.27 -24.21
CA ALA A 507 29.16 -15.59 -24.08
C ALA A 507 29.83 -14.88 -22.88
N VAL A 508 29.42 -13.64 -22.56
CA VAL A 508 30.02 -12.85 -21.47
C VAL A 508 29.50 -13.27 -20.09
N PHE A 509 28.23 -13.65 -19.99
CA PHE A 509 27.56 -13.96 -18.72
C PHE A 509 27.18 -15.45 -18.56
N ASN A 510 27.61 -16.30 -19.51
CA ASN A 510 27.29 -17.72 -19.58
C ASN A 510 25.77 -18.02 -19.50
N THR A 511 25.00 -17.31 -20.33
CA THR A 511 23.55 -17.51 -20.49
C THR A 511 23.23 -18.07 -21.87
N PRO A 512 23.55 -19.35 -22.16
CA PRO A 512 23.07 -20.00 -23.38
C PRO A 512 21.53 -20.04 -23.40
N ASP A 513 20.97 -20.17 -24.60
CA ASP A 513 19.55 -20.44 -24.82
C ASP A 513 18.56 -19.39 -24.25
N THR A 514 18.86 -18.08 -24.30
CA THR A 514 17.88 -17.07 -23.85
C THR A 514 16.73 -16.86 -24.86
N ILE A 515 15.48 -17.15 -24.48
CA ILE A 515 14.30 -16.79 -25.30
C ILE A 515 14.14 -15.28 -25.33
N ASN A 516 14.15 -14.70 -26.52
CA ASN A 516 13.82 -13.30 -26.73
C ASN A 516 12.31 -13.08 -26.61
N TYR A 517 11.81 -12.77 -25.41
CA TYR A 517 10.41 -12.40 -25.15
C TYR A 517 9.85 -11.44 -26.21
N VAL A 518 10.59 -10.35 -26.47
CA VAL A 518 10.20 -9.32 -27.43
C VAL A 518 9.92 -9.94 -28.80
N TRP A 519 10.73 -10.89 -29.28
CA TRP A 519 10.48 -11.55 -30.55
C TRP A 519 9.19 -12.39 -30.52
N THR A 520 8.94 -13.14 -29.45
CA THR A 520 7.79 -14.04 -29.39
C THR A 520 6.46 -13.34 -29.11
N ALA A 521 6.40 -12.40 -28.17
CA ALA A 521 5.20 -11.62 -27.88
C ALA A 521 4.87 -10.59 -28.97
N LEU A 522 5.86 -10.23 -29.79
CA LEU A 522 5.57 -9.68 -31.11
C LEU A 522 4.94 -10.76 -31.99
N ARG A 523 5.63 -11.91 -32.21
CA ARG A 523 5.25 -12.99 -33.14
C ARG A 523 3.87 -13.63 -32.90
N THR A 524 3.27 -13.50 -31.72
CA THR A 524 1.97 -14.10 -31.38
C THR A 524 0.74 -13.28 -31.79
N GLY A 525 0.85 -11.96 -31.99
CA GLY A 525 -0.23 -11.15 -32.57
C GLY A 525 -0.39 -11.45 -34.07
N SER A 526 -1.62 -11.60 -34.58
CA SER A 526 -1.92 -12.14 -35.92
C SER A 526 -1.21 -11.43 -37.10
N TYR A 527 -0.07 -11.97 -37.55
CA TYR A 527 0.82 -11.34 -38.54
C TYR A 527 0.21 -11.05 -39.91
N ASN A 528 -0.82 -11.79 -40.28
CA ASN A 528 -1.39 -11.79 -41.63
C ASN A 528 -2.78 -11.13 -41.65
N VAL A 529 -3.17 -10.44 -40.57
CA VAL A 529 -4.44 -9.72 -40.45
C VAL A 529 -4.17 -8.22 -40.43
N SER A 530 -4.95 -7.46 -41.20
CA SER A 530 -4.86 -6.00 -41.20
C SER A 530 -5.38 -5.39 -39.89
N LEU A 531 -4.77 -4.28 -39.49
CA LEU A 531 -4.99 -3.60 -38.21
C LEU A 531 -5.60 -2.22 -38.47
N SER A 532 -6.80 -1.94 -37.95
CA SER A 532 -7.36 -0.57 -37.97
C SER A 532 -6.64 0.31 -36.95
N LEU A 533 -6.44 1.59 -37.28
CA LEU A 533 -5.88 2.59 -36.36
C LEU A 533 -6.81 3.78 -36.14
N SER A 534 -8.07 3.69 -36.61
CA SER A 534 -9.16 4.62 -36.29
C SER A 534 -9.77 4.30 -34.91
N GLN A 535 -10.39 5.29 -34.26
CA GLN A 535 -11.21 5.05 -33.06
C GLN A 535 -12.63 4.67 -33.50
N ARG A 536 -13.07 3.46 -33.13
CA ARG A 536 -14.38 2.92 -33.45
C ARG A 536 -15.14 2.64 -32.15
N GLU A 537 -16.44 2.91 -32.12
CA GLU A 537 -17.27 2.54 -30.97
C GLU A 537 -17.50 1.01 -30.95
N ASN A 538 -17.53 0.42 -29.76
CA ASN A 538 -17.54 -1.03 -29.58
C ASN A 538 -18.84 -1.65 -30.12
N GLY A 539 -18.74 -2.41 -31.21
CA GLY A 539 -19.83 -3.21 -31.76
C GLY A 539 -19.33 -4.22 -32.80
N ASP A 540 -19.83 -5.44 -32.67
CA ASP A 540 -19.76 -6.58 -33.61
C ASP A 540 -18.38 -7.25 -33.84
N ASP A 541 -18.42 -8.57 -34.12
CA ASP A 541 -17.25 -9.40 -34.41
C ASP A 541 -16.68 -9.06 -35.81
N LEU A 542 -15.60 -8.27 -35.84
CA LEU A 542 -14.98 -7.77 -37.08
C LEU A 542 -13.82 -8.65 -37.56
N PRO A 543 -13.64 -8.86 -38.88
CA PRO A 543 -12.47 -9.53 -39.47
C PRO A 543 -11.18 -8.68 -39.45
N LEU A 544 -11.14 -7.58 -38.69
CA LEU A 544 -9.97 -6.74 -38.45
C LEU A 544 -9.49 -6.93 -37.02
N LEU A 545 -8.17 -6.90 -36.82
CA LEU A 545 -7.64 -6.72 -35.47
C LEU A 545 -7.87 -5.25 -35.07
N VAL A 546 -8.66 -5.02 -34.03
CA VAL A 546 -8.91 -3.71 -33.45
C VAL A 546 -7.99 -3.52 -32.25
N PRO A 547 -6.94 -2.68 -32.34
CA PRO A 547 -6.05 -2.44 -31.21
C PRO A 547 -6.77 -1.67 -30.12
N HIS A 548 -6.34 -1.88 -28.87
CA HIS A 548 -6.94 -1.22 -27.72
C HIS A 548 -6.82 0.31 -27.86
N ARG A 549 -7.90 1.02 -27.48
CA ARG A 549 -8.06 2.49 -27.59
C ARG A 549 -6.88 3.34 -27.08
N ALA A 550 -6.02 2.83 -26.21
CA ALA A 550 -4.81 3.52 -25.78
C ALA A 550 -3.73 3.60 -26.88
N HIS A 551 -3.55 2.53 -27.67
CA HIS A 551 -2.65 2.54 -28.83
C HIS A 551 -3.21 3.41 -29.95
N VAL A 552 -4.51 3.28 -30.24
CA VAL A 552 -5.23 4.13 -31.22
C VAL A 552 -5.11 5.60 -30.85
N GLY A 553 -5.42 5.97 -29.60
CA GLY A 553 -5.36 7.37 -29.14
C GLY A 553 -3.96 7.96 -29.20
N LEU A 554 -2.94 7.23 -28.71
CA LEU A 554 -1.54 7.63 -28.80
C LEU A 554 -1.09 7.80 -30.25
N PHE A 555 -1.47 6.88 -31.13
CA PHE A 555 -1.14 6.94 -32.56
C PHE A 555 -1.77 8.18 -33.21
N GLN A 556 -3.09 8.36 -33.11
CA GLN A 556 -3.82 9.50 -33.68
C GLN A 556 -3.34 10.86 -33.13
N GLU A 557 -3.03 10.95 -31.83
CA GLU A 557 -2.48 12.18 -31.23
C GLU A 557 -1.08 12.51 -31.78
N ILE A 558 -0.25 11.49 -32.08
CA ILE A 558 1.01 11.69 -32.80
C ILE A 558 0.75 12.13 -34.25
N LEU A 559 -0.16 11.46 -34.98
CA LEU A 559 -0.50 11.81 -36.37
C LEU A 559 -0.85 13.29 -36.53
N ALA A 560 -1.74 13.78 -35.68
CA ALA A 560 -2.25 15.16 -35.67
C ALA A 560 -1.18 16.23 -35.37
N HIS A 561 0.03 15.82 -35.00
CA HIS A 561 1.15 16.71 -34.64
C HIS A 561 2.45 16.39 -35.43
N THR A 562 2.40 15.57 -36.48
CA THR A 562 3.60 15.18 -37.27
C THR A 562 3.42 15.37 -38.77
N ASP A 563 2.48 16.23 -39.17
CA ASP A 563 2.24 16.72 -40.55
C ASP A 563 2.37 15.66 -41.64
N SER A 564 1.65 14.55 -41.42
CA SER A 564 1.46 13.44 -42.33
C SER A 564 2.70 12.71 -42.87
N ASN A 565 3.92 13.00 -42.41
CA ASN A 565 5.13 12.30 -42.87
C ASN A 565 5.01 10.78 -42.63
N ALA A 566 4.89 10.02 -43.71
CA ALA A 566 4.52 8.60 -43.67
C ALA A 566 5.48 7.75 -42.81
N ALA A 567 6.78 8.06 -42.87
CA ALA A 567 7.79 7.38 -42.09
C ALA A 567 7.83 7.84 -40.62
N VAL A 568 7.34 9.03 -40.29
CA VAL A 568 7.10 9.40 -38.88
C VAL A 568 5.86 8.69 -38.35
N LYS A 569 4.82 8.43 -39.17
CA LYS A 569 3.72 7.53 -38.78
C LYS A 569 4.20 6.11 -38.55
N ALA A 570 5.05 5.57 -39.43
CA ALA A 570 5.60 4.23 -39.29
C ALA A 570 6.59 4.11 -38.12
N ASN A 571 7.49 5.09 -37.94
CA ASN A 571 8.37 5.19 -36.78
C ASN A 571 7.54 5.31 -35.50
N CYS A 572 6.53 6.19 -35.44
CA CYS A 572 5.55 6.24 -34.35
C CYS A 572 4.95 4.86 -34.05
N MET A 573 4.43 4.15 -35.06
CA MET A 573 3.90 2.80 -34.89
C MET A 573 4.93 1.84 -34.29
N GLN A 574 6.20 1.94 -34.67
CA GLN A 574 7.27 1.11 -34.14
C GLN A 574 7.73 1.54 -32.74
N GLN A 575 7.75 2.84 -32.45
CA GLN A 575 7.97 3.38 -31.11
C GLN A 575 6.82 3.04 -30.16
N VAL A 576 5.60 2.87 -30.66
CA VAL A 576 4.42 2.42 -29.89
C VAL A 576 4.43 0.89 -29.75
N ARG A 577 4.75 0.13 -30.79
CA ARG A 577 4.82 -1.35 -30.78
C ARG A 577 6.01 -1.89 -29.98
N TYR A 578 7.15 -1.18 -30.02
CA TYR A 578 8.39 -1.52 -29.30
C TYR A 578 8.71 -0.49 -28.21
N ALA A 579 7.68 0.19 -27.70
CA ALA A 579 7.79 0.88 -26.43
C ALA A 579 8.18 -0.14 -25.35
N PRO A 580 9.22 0.12 -24.54
CA PRO A 580 9.36 -0.61 -23.30
C PRO A 580 8.19 -0.19 -22.42
N THR A 581 7.30 -1.12 -22.15
CA THR A 581 6.14 -0.94 -21.28
C THR A 581 6.29 -1.87 -20.09
N GLU A 582 5.59 -1.60 -19.00
CA GLU A 582 5.55 -2.56 -17.88
C GLU A 582 5.05 -3.95 -18.36
N ALA A 583 4.10 -3.95 -19.31
CA ALA A 583 3.58 -5.14 -20.00
C ALA A 583 4.54 -5.76 -21.03
N SER A 584 5.69 -5.14 -21.32
CA SER A 584 6.79 -5.81 -22.04
C SER A 584 7.93 -6.23 -21.10
N GLN A 585 7.98 -5.67 -19.88
CA GLN A 585 9.11 -5.88 -18.97
C GLN A 585 8.79 -6.87 -17.83
N LYS A 586 7.56 -6.89 -17.28
CA LYS A 586 7.12 -7.99 -16.40
C LYS A 586 7.37 -9.33 -17.09
N PHE A 587 6.93 -9.46 -18.34
CA PHE A 587 7.14 -10.62 -19.19
C PHE A 587 8.59 -10.82 -19.71
N LEU A 588 9.53 -9.90 -19.42
CA LEU A 588 10.99 -10.14 -19.59
C LEU A 588 11.64 -10.78 -18.35
N HIS A 589 10.92 -10.85 -17.22
CA HIS A 589 11.40 -11.36 -15.93
C HIS A 589 10.49 -12.42 -15.28
N VAL A 590 9.28 -12.68 -15.81
CA VAL A 590 8.23 -13.53 -15.18
C VAL A 590 8.01 -14.83 -15.95
N LEU A 591 8.50 -15.93 -15.37
CA LEU A 591 7.96 -17.31 -15.34
C LEU A 591 9.07 -18.39 -15.24
N GLN A 592 9.20 -18.98 -14.06
CA GLN A 592 9.18 -20.45 -13.95
C GLN A 592 7.69 -20.89 -13.94
N PRO A 593 7.36 -22.15 -14.28
CA PRO A 593 6.30 -22.38 -15.27
C PRO A 593 4.89 -22.65 -14.70
N GLU A 594 3.93 -21.74 -14.95
CA GLU A 594 2.49 -22.00 -14.81
C GLU A 594 1.64 -21.03 -15.67
N PHE A 595 1.46 -21.32 -16.97
CA PHE A 595 0.56 -20.58 -17.88
C PHE A 595 0.11 -21.45 -19.07
N ALA A 596 -0.43 -22.64 -18.78
CA ALA A 596 -1.05 -23.48 -19.79
C ALA A 596 -2.43 -22.92 -20.15
N ILE A 597 -2.48 -21.92 -21.04
CA ILE A 597 -3.73 -21.29 -21.49
C ILE A 597 -4.55 -22.34 -22.27
N PRO A 598 -5.77 -22.69 -21.83
CA PRO A 598 -6.65 -23.54 -22.62
C PRO A 598 -7.11 -22.77 -23.87
N PRO A 599 -7.08 -23.36 -25.07
CA PRO A 599 -7.55 -22.68 -26.27
C PRO A 599 -9.04 -22.34 -26.13
N ARG A 600 -9.42 -21.08 -26.39
CA ARG A 600 -10.83 -20.73 -26.62
C ARG A 600 -11.34 -21.59 -27.78
N THR A 601 -12.48 -22.25 -27.59
CA THR A 601 -13.05 -23.16 -28.57
C THR A 601 -13.58 -22.42 -29.80
N THR A 602 -12.70 -22.14 -30.77
CA THR A 602 -13.12 -21.77 -32.12
C THR A 602 -13.98 -22.90 -32.67
N LEU A 603 -15.22 -22.60 -33.06
CA LEU A 603 -16.15 -23.57 -33.64
C LEU A 603 -15.70 -23.99 -35.04
N GLN A 604 -14.78 -24.95 -35.11
CA GLN A 604 -14.59 -25.76 -36.31
C GLN A 604 -15.80 -26.68 -36.50
N PHE A 605 -16.84 -26.17 -37.17
CA PHE A 605 -17.80 -27.02 -37.88
C PHE A 605 -17.46 -27.05 -39.36
N LEU A 606 -17.60 -28.24 -39.95
CA LEU A 606 -17.00 -28.58 -41.23
C LEU A 606 -17.69 -27.90 -42.41
N TYR A 607 -16.87 -27.40 -43.35
CA TYR A 607 -17.25 -27.44 -44.75
C TYR A 607 -17.09 -28.90 -45.23
N ASN A 608 -18.20 -29.63 -45.30
CA ASN A 608 -18.35 -30.81 -46.15
C ASN A 608 -19.83 -31.04 -46.45
N THR A 609 -20.13 -31.54 -47.64
CA THR A 609 -21.49 -31.65 -48.18
C THR A 609 -22.20 -32.95 -47.79
N ASP A 610 -23.46 -33.06 -48.21
CA ASP A 610 -24.19 -34.33 -48.43
C ASP A 610 -24.73 -35.10 -47.21
N ASN A 611 -25.85 -34.61 -46.65
CA ASN A 611 -26.94 -35.52 -46.25
C ASN A 611 -28.34 -34.83 -46.22
N PRO A 612 -29.32 -35.21 -47.06
CA PRO A 612 -30.64 -34.60 -47.10
C PRO A 612 -31.67 -35.34 -46.23
N SER A 613 -31.75 -35.02 -44.94
CA SER A 613 -32.86 -35.44 -44.07
C SER A 613 -33.20 -34.39 -43.00
N TRP A 614 -34.41 -34.49 -42.42
CA TRP A 614 -34.92 -33.63 -41.33
C TRP A 614 -35.32 -32.18 -41.67
N GLN A 615 -35.91 -31.95 -42.86
CA GLN A 615 -36.92 -30.88 -43.03
C GLN A 615 -38.36 -31.39 -42.76
N THR A 616 -38.64 -31.81 -41.52
CA THR A 616 -40.03 -32.02 -41.04
C THR A 616 -40.09 -32.06 -39.52
N GLU A 617 -40.51 -30.96 -38.88
CA GLU A 617 -41.87 -30.82 -38.34
C GLU A 617 -42.08 -29.42 -37.70
N LYS A 618 -43.31 -29.12 -37.25
CA LYS A 618 -43.79 -27.77 -36.94
C LYS A 618 -44.49 -27.72 -35.58
N LYS A 619 -44.20 -26.65 -34.81
CA LYS A 619 -45.01 -26.13 -33.68
C LYS A 619 -45.16 -27.03 -32.43
N ALA A 620 -44.71 -26.54 -31.27
CA ALA A 620 -45.64 -25.98 -30.26
C ALA A 620 -44.89 -25.32 -29.07
N ALA A 621 -45.57 -24.38 -28.42
CA ALA A 621 -45.40 -23.90 -27.03
C ALA A 621 -43.98 -23.77 -26.42
N LEU A 622 -43.46 -22.52 -26.32
CA LEU A 622 -42.99 -21.94 -25.04
C LEU A 622 -42.72 -20.42 -25.11
N PRO A 623 -43.44 -19.58 -24.33
CA PRO A 623 -43.05 -18.19 -24.04
C PRO A 623 -42.55 -17.99 -22.59
N SER A 624 -42.06 -16.78 -22.29
CA SER A 624 -41.71 -16.18 -20.98
C SER A 624 -40.27 -16.24 -20.44
N ARG A 625 -39.61 -17.40 -20.27
CA ARG A 625 -38.38 -17.47 -19.42
C ARG A 625 -37.15 -16.69 -19.91
N ARG A 626 -36.86 -16.65 -21.22
CA ARG A 626 -35.62 -16.03 -21.74
C ARG A 626 -35.60 -14.50 -21.64
N THR A 627 -36.74 -13.82 -21.77
CA THR A 627 -36.82 -12.35 -21.73
C THR A 627 -36.53 -11.78 -20.34
N ALA A 628 -36.83 -12.54 -19.29
CA ALA A 628 -36.50 -12.17 -17.90
C ALA A 628 -34.99 -12.27 -17.63
N GLN A 629 -34.36 -13.38 -18.03
CA GLN A 629 -32.90 -13.55 -17.89
C GLN A 629 -32.12 -12.51 -18.70
N MET A 630 -32.53 -12.20 -19.94
CA MET A 630 -31.87 -11.18 -20.75
C MET A 630 -31.95 -9.79 -20.11
N LYS A 631 -33.11 -9.42 -19.53
CA LYS A 631 -33.24 -8.16 -18.77
C LYS A 631 -32.39 -8.16 -17.49
N ALA A 632 -32.33 -9.26 -16.75
CA ALA A 632 -31.50 -9.35 -15.55
C ALA A 632 -29.99 -9.22 -15.83
N LEU A 633 -29.52 -9.76 -16.96
CA LEU A 633 -28.13 -9.59 -17.42
C LEU A 633 -27.86 -8.14 -17.87
N LEU A 634 -28.73 -7.56 -18.69
CA LEU A 634 -28.63 -6.14 -19.11
C LEU A 634 -28.76 -5.14 -17.95
N GLN A 635 -29.39 -5.53 -16.84
CA GLN A 635 -29.41 -4.74 -15.61
C GLN A 635 -28.04 -4.79 -14.90
N ARG A 636 -27.45 -5.99 -14.75
CA ARG A 636 -26.12 -6.20 -14.14
C ARG A 636 -25.00 -5.47 -14.88
N ASP A 637 -24.96 -5.56 -16.21
CA ASP A 637 -23.91 -4.89 -17.01
C ASP A 637 -24.00 -3.36 -16.92
N LYS A 638 -25.18 -2.80 -16.60
CA LYS A 638 -25.37 -1.37 -16.35
C LYS A 638 -24.95 -0.90 -14.96
N GLU A 639 -24.87 -1.80 -13.98
CA GLU A 639 -24.39 -1.49 -12.63
C GLU A 639 -22.86 -1.60 -12.54
N ALA A 640 -22.24 -2.43 -13.39
CA ALA A 640 -20.79 -2.62 -13.46
C ALA A 640 -20.00 -1.46 -14.13
N SER A 641 -20.66 -0.44 -14.68
CA SER A 641 -20.02 0.63 -15.46
C SER A 641 -19.98 2.01 -14.77
N LEU A 642 -20.18 2.06 -13.45
CA LEU A 642 -20.10 3.29 -12.63
C LEU A 642 -18.94 3.18 -11.62
N PRO A 643 -18.23 4.28 -11.29
CA PRO A 643 -17.22 4.27 -10.23
C PRO A 643 -17.86 3.96 -8.88
N ASP A 644 -17.12 3.24 -8.02
CA ASP A 644 -17.72 2.46 -6.92
C ASP A 644 -18.48 3.32 -5.88
N ARG A 645 -19.80 3.19 -5.89
CA ARG A 645 -20.71 3.91 -5.00
C ARG A 645 -20.73 3.33 -3.57
N ASN A 646 -20.22 2.12 -3.38
CA ASN A 646 -20.22 1.38 -2.12
C ASN A 646 -18.91 1.60 -1.35
N GLU A 647 -17.75 1.53 -1.99
CA GLU A 647 -16.48 2.00 -1.42
C GLU A 647 -16.58 3.47 -0.99
N ALA A 648 -17.13 4.32 -1.86
CA ALA A 648 -17.35 5.73 -1.54
C ALA A 648 -18.29 5.90 -0.33
N SER A 649 -19.29 5.03 -0.17
CA SER A 649 -20.22 5.07 0.97
C SER A 649 -19.57 4.58 2.26
N LEU A 650 -18.84 3.47 2.26
CA LEU A 650 -18.18 2.96 3.47
C LEU A 650 -17.00 3.84 3.90
N GLY A 651 -16.20 4.32 2.94
CA GLY A 651 -15.16 5.32 3.17
C GLY A 651 -15.74 6.63 3.69
N MET A 652 -16.94 7.03 3.23
CA MET A 652 -17.67 8.15 3.80
C MET A 652 -18.18 7.87 5.21
N ILE A 653 -18.63 6.65 5.57
CA ILE A 653 -18.99 6.31 6.97
C ILE A 653 -17.77 6.51 7.89
N VAL A 654 -16.64 5.85 7.61
CA VAL A 654 -15.48 5.91 8.51
C VAL A 654 -14.87 7.31 8.56
N ASN A 655 -14.85 8.05 7.44
CA ASN A 655 -14.39 9.44 7.45
C ASN A 655 -15.41 10.41 8.08
N ILE A 656 -16.71 10.11 8.10
CA ILE A 656 -17.70 10.88 8.89
C ILE A 656 -17.50 10.62 10.39
N LEU A 657 -17.27 9.36 10.81
CA LEU A 657 -16.99 9.04 12.21
C LEU A 657 -15.76 9.82 12.71
N ARG A 658 -14.61 9.70 12.02
CA ARG A 658 -13.38 10.46 12.32
C ARG A 658 -13.58 11.98 12.32
N ARG A 659 -14.37 12.51 11.37
CA ARG A 659 -14.62 13.96 11.22
C ARG A 659 -15.61 14.53 12.24
N ILE A 660 -16.27 13.68 13.04
CA ILE A 660 -17.16 14.09 14.13
C ILE A 660 -16.43 14.07 15.48
N GLU A 661 -15.40 13.24 15.67
CA GLU A 661 -14.54 13.25 16.87
C GLU A 661 -13.92 14.65 17.07
N GLY A 662 -13.18 15.14 16.07
CA GLY A 662 -12.63 16.50 16.02
C GLY A 662 -13.64 17.64 15.87
N LYS A 663 -14.92 17.42 16.23
CA LYS A 663 -15.98 18.43 16.34
C LYS A 663 -16.68 18.44 17.71
N ILE A 664 -16.43 17.45 18.56
CA ILE A 664 -17.06 17.33 19.87
C ILE A 664 -16.08 17.68 21.00
N ASP A 665 -14.77 17.53 20.80
CA ASP A 665 -13.76 18.09 21.71
C ASP A 665 -13.79 19.63 21.76
N ASP A 666 -14.25 20.28 20.68
CA ASP A 666 -14.52 21.73 20.63
C ASP A 666 -15.71 22.17 21.52
N SER A 667 -16.53 21.24 22.03
CA SER A 667 -17.78 21.57 22.75
C SER A 667 -17.61 21.82 24.25
N LYS A 668 -16.59 22.60 24.63
CA LYS A 668 -16.49 23.17 25.99
C LYS A 668 -17.23 24.51 26.07
N PRO A 669 -17.84 24.87 27.23
CA PRO A 669 -18.66 26.08 27.34
C PRO A 669 -17.91 27.37 27.03
N HIS A 670 -18.59 28.28 26.35
CA HIS A 670 -18.10 29.62 26.05
C HIS A 670 -18.20 30.53 27.28
N ASP A 671 -17.07 30.98 27.81
CA ASP A 671 -16.99 32.27 28.50
C ASP A 671 -16.61 33.38 27.50
N SER A 672 -16.84 34.65 27.87
CA SER A 672 -17.18 35.69 26.89
C SER A 672 -16.37 37.00 26.95
N HIS A 673 -16.33 37.64 25.77
CA HIS A 673 -15.91 39.02 25.44
C HIS A 673 -14.40 39.37 25.34
N PRO A 674 -14.03 40.39 24.51
CA PRO A 674 -12.74 40.37 23.79
C PRO A 674 -11.95 41.70 23.73
N THR A 675 -10.70 41.65 23.26
CA THR A 675 -10.15 42.62 22.27
C THR A 675 -8.87 42.13 21.58
N GLU A 676 -8.77 42.41 20.27
CA GLU A 676 -7.59 42.82 19.47
C GLU A 676 -6.15 42.42 19.94
N HIS A 677 -5.25 41.84 19.11
CA HIS A 677 -5.03 41.99 17.66
C HIS A 677 -4.38 40.75 16.97
N ARG A 678 -4.31 40.83 15.61
CA ARG A 678 -3.39 40.21 14.61
C ARG A 678 -2.05 39.64 15.14
N SER A 679 -1.42 38.61 14.53
CA SER A 679 -1.73 37.81 13.32
C SER A 679 -0.73 36.65 13.06
N ILE A 680 -1.17 35.59 12.36
CA ILE A 680 -0.41 34.67 11.46
C ILE A 680 0.89 34.00 12.00
N ALA A 681 0.90 32.66 12.12
CA ALA A 681 1.97 31.76 11.62
C ALA A 681 1.73 30.28 11.99
N ALA A 682 2.43 29.36 11.32
CA ALA A 682 2.22 27.91 11.37
C ALA A 682 3.08 27.14 12.40
N ALA A 683 2.55 25.99 12.81
CA ALA A 683 3.24 24.72 13.09
C ALA A 683 4.13 24.53 14.35
N LEU A 684 4.29 23.23 14.68
CA LEU A 684 5.29 22.60 15.57
C LEU A 684 5.30 22.93 17.08
N ARG A 685 5.05 21.89 17.90
CA ARG A 685 5.58 21.77 19.28
C ARG A 685 6.18 20.36 19.51
N PRO A 686 7.50 20.22 19.69
CA PRO A 686 8.12 18.95 20.06
C PRO A 686 8.05 18.65 21.57
N PHE A 687 8.22 17.37 21.93
CA PHE A 687 8.56 16.94 23.30
C PHE A 687 9.89 17.53 23.79
N ASN A 688 10.09 17.57 25.12
CA ASN A 688 11.40 17.84 25.72
C ASN A 688 11.56 17.02 27.04
N PRO A 689 12.63 16.20 27.22
CA PRO A 689 12.75 15.26 28.34
C PRO A 689 13.50 15.85 29.56
N ARG A 690 13.54 15.09 30.68
CA ARG A 690 14.45 15.35 31.82
C ARG A 690 15.15 14.07 32.31
N SER A 691 16.26 14.29 33.00
CA SER A 691 17.29 13.30 33.37
C SER A 691 17.35 13.04 34.91
N PRO A 692 18.20 12.11 35.42
CA PRO A 692 17.82 11.27 36.56
C PRO A 692 18.67 11.46 37.84
N ALA A 693 18.61 10.44 38.71
CA ALA A 693 19.47 10.09 39.86
C ALA A 693 19.02 10.56 41.26
N ASN A 694 18.55 9.59 42.05
CA ASN A 694 19.31 9.09 43.20
C ASN A 694 18.94 7.63 43.51
N SER A 695 19.76 6.94 44.30
CA SER A 695 19.89 5.46 44.31
C SER A 695 19.28 4.73 45.51
N SER A 696 18.71 3.54 45.25
CA SER A 696 18.77 2.34 46.12
C SER A 696 18.34 1.09 45.31
N GLU A 697 18.75 -0.10 45.76
CA GLU A 697 18.88 -1.33 44.93
C GLU A 697 17.61 -2.21 44.80
N VAL A 698 17.79 -3.29 44.01
CA VAL A 698 17.02 -4.56 43.94
C VAL A 698 15.81 -4.61 42.97
N LEU A 699 15.96 -5.45 41.93
CA LEU A 699 14.90 -6.04 41.07
C LEU A 699 13.87 -5.08 40.45
N GLY A 700 14.34 -4.10 39.67
CA GLY A 700 13.49 -3.17 38.93
C GLY A 700 12.84 -3.77 37.68
N VAL A 701 11.50 -3.87 37.67
CA VAL A 701 10.67 -4.12 36.47
C VAL A 701 10.72 -2.90 35.54
N PRO A 702 10.80 -3.06 34.19
CA PRO A 702 10.86 -1.94 33.25
C PRO A 702 9.68 -0.95 33.40
N SER A 703 10.00 0.33 33.58
CA SER A 703 9.07 1.36 34.05
C SER A 703 8.18 1.97 32.95
N PHE A 704 7.37 1.14 32.28
CA PHE A 704 6.40 1.57 31.25
C PHE A 704 5.01 1.94 31.80
N LEU A 705 4.79 1.83 33.13
CA LEU A 705 3.49 2.05 33.77
C LEU A 705 3.37 3.44 34.43
N ARG A 706 2.97 4.45 33.64
CA ARG A 706 2.43 5.78 34.04
C ARG A 706 2.20 6.63 32.78
N HIS A 707 1.02 7.16 32.46
CA HIS A 707 -0.33 6.85 32.92
C HIS A 707 -1.26 6.95 31.70
N GLU A 708 -1.94 5.86 31.35
CA GLU A 708 -3.39 5.93 31.38
C GLU A 708 -3.83 5.47 32.77
N THR A 709 -4.96 5.95 33.27
CA THR A 709 -5.59 5.42 34.47
C THR A 709 -6.27 4.09 34.14
N ILE A 710 -5.49 3.01 34.21
CA ILE A 710 -6.06 1.73 34.62
C ILE A 710 -6.57 1.96 36.04
N ASP A 711 -7.88 2.11 36.19
CA ASP A 711 -8.50 2.10 37.51
C ASP A 711 -8.10 0.79 38.20
N SER A 712 -7.50 0.93 39.38
CA SER A 712 -7.31 -0.23 40.25
C SER A 712 -8.69 -0.81 40.58
N PRO A 713 -8.86 -2.14 40.68
CA PRO A 713 -10.12 -2.70 41.16
C PRO A 713 -10.44 -2.02 42.49
N ALA A 714 -11.60 -1.35 42.52
CA ALA A 714 -11.82 -0.25 43.46
C ALA A 714 -11.51 -0.64 44.91
N ALA A 715 -10.89 0.29 45.64
CA ALA A 715 -10.75 0.13 47.08
C ALA A 715 -12.16 -0.07 47.68
N PRO A 716 -12.38 -0.96 48.68
CA PRO A 716 -13.72 -1.35 49.15
C PRO A 716 -14.54 -0.26 49.88
N THR A 717 -14.26 1.01 49.61
CA THR A 717 -14.71 2.19 50.36
C THR A 717 -15.15 3.37 49.47
N ASP A 718 -15.17 3.22 48.15
CA ASP A 718 -15.77 4.25 47.27
C ASP A 718 -17.31 4.09 47.25
N PRO A 719 -18.09 5.15 47.56
CA PRO A 719 -19.52 5.02 47.84
C PRO A 719 -20.42 4.88 46.59
N ASN A 720 -19.93 5.22 45.40
CA ASN A 720 -20.62 5.07 44.11
C ASN A 720 -19.62 4.56 43.06
N PRO A 721 -19.46 3.23 42.85
CA PRO A 721 -18.57 2.71 41.81
C PRO A 721 -19.10 3.01 40.41
N ALA A 722 -18.20 3.29 39.46
CA ALA A 722 -18.57 3.52 38.07
C ALA A 722 -19.19 2.27 37.43
N ILE A 723 -20.21 2.46 36.59
CA ILE A 723 -20.88 1.37 35.86
C ILE A 723 -19.86 0.74 34.90
N SER A 724 -19.53 -0.53 35.10
CA SER A 724 -18.56 -1.21 34.23
C SER A 724 -19.12 -1.45 32.82
N PHE A 725 -18.21 -1.47 31.84
CA PHE A 725 -18.55 -1.90 30.48
C PHE A 725 -18.75 -3.42 30.35
N SER A 726 -18.16 -4.22 31.25
CA SER A 726 -18.30 -5.67 31.19
C SER A 726 -19.70 -6.13 31.61
N ALA A 727 -20.29 -7.08 30.86
CA ALA A 727 -21.63 -7.58 31.12
C ALA A 727 -21.74 -8.39 32.42
N HIS A 728 -20.74 -9.21 32.75
CA HIS A 728 -20.78 -10.04 33.96
C HIS A 728 -20.75 -9.22 35.27
N GLN A 729 -20.46 -7.92 35.20
CA GLN A 729 -20.57 -6.98 36.32
C GLN A 729 -22.02 -6.62 36.66
N VAL A 730 -22.98 -6.86 35.75
CA VAL A 730 -24.43 -6.67 36.01
C VAL A 730 -24.91 -7.53 37.19
N LEU A 731 -24.29 -8.70 37.41
CA LEU A 731 -24.57 -9.54 38.57
C LEU A 731 -24.26 -8.87 39.91
N PHE A 732 -23.40 -7.85 39.95
CA PHE A 732 -23.00 -7.13 41.18
C PHE A 732 -23.86 -5.89 41.46
N TRP A 733 -24.77 -5.52 40.55
CA TRP A 733 -25.69 -4.41 40.75
C TRP A 733 -26.62 -4.68 41.96
N PRO A 734 -26.82 -3.73 42.90
CA PRO A 734 -27.58 -3.98 44.13
C PRO A 734 -29.02 -4.48 43.88
N ALA A 735 -29.69 -3.96 42.86
CA ALA A 735 -31.04 -4.37 42.45
C ALA A 735 -31.10 -5.76 41.78
N ILE A 736 -29.99 -6.27 41.26
CA ILE A 736 -29.88 -7.63 40.70
C ILE A 736 -29.50 -8.62 41.81
N GLN A 737 -28.56 -8.25 42.69
CA GLN A 737 -28.16 -9.04 43.86
C GLN A 737 -29.34 -9.43 44.78
N SER A 738 -30.37 -8.60 44.91
CA SER A 738 -31.58 -8.97 45.65
C SER A 738 -32.34 -10.16 45.03
N SER A 739 -32.34 -10.25 43.69
CA SER A 739 -33.15 -11.16 42.89
C SER A 739 -32.44 -12.45 42.46
N LEU A 740 -31.12 -12.55 42.64
CA LEU A 740 -30.34 -13.76 42.34
C LEU A 740 -30.66 -14.92 43.32
N PRO A 741 -30.39 -16.18 42.95
CA PRO A 741 -30.37 -17.30 43.90
C PRO A 741 -29.22 -17.16 44.92
N GLU A 742 -29.44 -17.56 46.17
CA GLU A 742 -28.44 -17.45 47.26
C GLU A 742 -27.09 -18.14 46.93
N SER A 743 -27.11 -19.25 46.20
CA SER A 743 -25.89 -19.92 45.72
C SER A 743 -25.05 -19.02 44.80
N VAL A 744 -25.69 -18.22 43.95
CA VAL A 744 -25.03 -17.27 43.04
C VAL A 744 -24.53 -16.04 43.81
N LYS A 745 -25.32 -15.53 44.77
CA LYS A 745 -24.89 -14.42 45.66
C LYS A 745 -23.63 -14.81 46.42
N LEU A 746 -23.61 -16.00 47.02
CA LEU A 746 -22.45 -16.51 47.76
C LEU A 746 -21.22 -16.66 46.86
N MET A 747 -21.37 -17.17 45.62
CA MET A 747 -20.26 -17.20 44.66
C MET A 747 -19.76 -15.79 44.31
N CYS A 748 -20.65 -14.83 44.05
CA CYS A 748 -20.26 -13.44 43.77
C CYS A 748 -19.52 -12.81 44.96
N GLN A 749 -19.95 -13.07 46.20
CA GLN A 749 -19.28 -12.59 47.41
C GLN A 749 -17.89 -13.24 47.62
N MET A 750 -17.76 -14.55 47.38
CA MET A 750 -16.48 -15.27 47.53
C MET A 750 -15.47 -14.96 46.41
N GLN A 751 -15.94 -14.81 45.16
CA GLN A 751 -15.09 -14.65 43.98
C GLN A 751 -14.98 -13.20 43.48
N GLY A 752 -15.79 -12.28 43.98
CA GLY A 752 -15.72 -10.84 43.69
C GLY A 752 -15.86 -10.47 42.20
N GLY A 753 -15.65 -9.19 41.89
CA GLY A 753 -15.78 -8.67 40.52
C GLY A 753 -14.81 -9.29 39.49
N THR A 754 -13.77 -10.02 39.91
CA THR A 754 -12.80 -10.68 39.00
C THR A 754 -13.00 -12.19 38.88
N TYR A 755 -14.18 -12.71 39.26
CA TYR A 755 -14.46 -14.15 39.28
C TYR A 755 -14.20 -14.86 37.95
N SER A 756 -14.62 -14.24 36.84
CA SER A 756 -14.50 -14.76 35.46
C SER A 756 -13.04 -15.07 35.10
N THR A 757 -12.16 -14.08 35.23
CA THR A 757 -10.72 -14.20 34.99
C THR A 757 -10.04 -15.17 35.98
N ARG A 758 -10.50 -15.24 37.24
CA ARG A 758 -9.96 -16.19 38.23
C ARG A 758 -10.34 -17.63 37.97
N LEU A 759 -11.58 -17.90 37.56
CA LEU A 759 -12.03 -19.24 37.18
C LEU A 759 -11.28 -19.71 35.93
N GLU A 760 -11.14 -18.87 34.91
CA GLU A 760 -10.41 -19.24 33.70
C GLU A 760 -8.92 -19.48 33.94
N ALA A 761 -8.27 -18.68 34.80
CA ALA A 761 -6.89 -18.92 35.22
C ALA A 761 -6.69 -20.25 35.99
N SER A 762 -7.77 -20.88 36.47
CA SER A 762 -7.74 -22.22 37.09
C SER A 762 -8.03 -23.37 36.12
N ARG A 763 -8.36 -23.09 34.86
CA ARG A 763 -8.72 -24.11 33.86
C ARG A 763 -7.54 -25.06 33.57
N PRO A 764 -7.78 -26.39 33.46
CA PRO A 764 -6.76 -27.33 32.99
C PRO A 764 -6.14 -26.95 31.63
N LYS A 765 -4.84 -27.20 31.49
CA LYS A 765 -4.11 -27.00 30.23
C LYS A 765 -4.69 -27.88 29.11
N LEU A 766 -4.60 -27.39 27.87
CA LEU A 766 -5.11 -28.11 26.69
C LEU A 766 -4.46 -29.51 26.56
N PRO A 767 -5.24 -30.61 26.39
CA PRO A 767 -4.72 -31.97 26.31
C PRO A 767 -3.64 -32.16 25.23
N HIS A 768 -2.67 -33.04 25.50
CA HIS A 768 -1.49 -33.24 24.64
C HIS A 768 -1.59 -34.45 23.71
N ALA A 769 -2.56 -35.35 23.92
CA ALA A 769 -2.76 -36.53 23.09
C ALA A 769 -4.24 -36.94 23.11
N ALA A 770 -4.85 -37.15 21.94
CA ALA A 770 -6.10 -37.86 21.80
C ALA A 770 -5.86 -39.27 21.22
N SER A 771 -6.01 -40.29 22.06
CA SER A 771 -6.46 -41.66 21.71
C SER A 771 -5.85 -42.41 20.51
N VAL A 772 -4.69 -42.03 19.97
CA VAL A 772 -4.00 -42.75 18.89
C VAL A 772 -2.58 -43.13 19.34
N ASP A 773 -2.17 -44.36 19.04
CA ASP A 773 -0.79 -44.80 19.17
C ASP A 773 0.04 -44.21 18.01
N ILE A 774 0.45 -42.95 18.18
CA ILE A 774 1.04 -42.15 17.11
C ILE A 774 2.45 -42.66 16.81
N SER A 775 2.52 -43.58 15.84
CA SER A 775 3.71 -43.74 15.01
C SER A 775 4.14 -42.35 14.52
N SER A 776 5.42 -41.99 14.66
CA SER A 776 5.95 -40.62 14.50
C SER A 776 5.80 -39.99 13.10
N ASP A 777 5.12 -40.69 12.20
CA ASP A 777 4.96 -40.41 10.78
C ASP A 777 3.49 -40.71 10.40
N TRP A 778 2.56 -39.92 10.93
CA TRP A 778 1.12 -39.98 10.61
C TRP A 778 0.70 -38.87 9.65
N LEU A 779 1.35 -37.72 9.71
CA LEU A 779 1.13 -36.58 8.81
C LEU A 779 1.50 -36.93 7.36
N SER A 780 2.54 -37.75 7.15
CA SER A 780 2.94 -38.31 5.85
C SER A 780 1.89 -39.24 5.21
N LYS A 781 0.94 -39.75 6.02
CA LYS A 781 -0.15 -40.65 5.59
C LYS A 781 -1.44 -39.89 5.24
N LEU A 782 -1.46 -38.57 5.36
CA LEU A 782 -2.59 -37.73 4.98
C LEU A 782 -2.69 -37.62 3.47
N SER A 783 -3.90 -37.83 2.92
CA SER A 783 -4.12 -37.62 1.49
C SER A 783 -4.16 -36.12 1.17
N ILE A 784 -3.60 -35.74 0.00
CA ILE A 784 -3.69 -34.36 -0.52
C ILE A 784 -5.15 -33.92 -0.68
N ALA A 785 -6.07 -34.86 -0.96
CA ALA A 785 -7.51 -34.58 -1.00
C ALA A 785 -8.07 -34.18 0.38
N THR A 786 -7.62 -34.82 1.46
CA THR A 786 -7.99 -34.46 2.85
C THR A 786 -7.42 -33.10 3.24
N LEU A 787 -6.15 -32.84 2.90
CA LEU A 787 -5.49 -31.54 3.13
C LEU A 787 -6.24 -30.41 2.42
N LYS A 788 -6.58 -30.61 1.14
CA LYS A 788 -7.35 -29.64 0.36
C LYS A 788 -8.77 -29.46 0.92
N GLN A 789 -9.49 -30.54 1.20
CA GLN A 789 -10.87 -30.47 1.70
C GLN A 789 -10.99 -29.65 2.99
N LEU A 790 -10.13 -29.91 3.98
CA LEU A 790 -10.19 -29.20 5.26
C LEU A 790 -9.68 -27.75 5.12
N SER A 791 -8.74 -27.48 4.21
CA SER A 791 -8.35 -26.11 3.86
C SER A 791 -9.49 -25.34 3.19
N ASP A 792 -10.16 -25.92 2.18
CA ASP A 792 -11.31 -25.30 1.51
C ASP A 792 -12.44 -25.01 2.51
N VAL A 793 -12.71 -25.93 3.44
CA VAL A 793 -13.70 -25.75 4.52
C VAL A 793 -13.35 -24.58 5.44
N TYR A 794 -12.08 -24.41 5.83
CA TYR A 794 -11.62 -23.24 6.60
C TYR A 794 -11.90 -21.92 5.85
N PHE A 795 -11.64 -21.89 4.53
CA PHE A 795 -11.93 -20.70 3.72
C PHE A 795 -13.42 -20.43 3.56
N THR A 796 -14.28 -21.45 3.54
CA THR A 796 -15.75 -21.30 3.53
C THR A 796 -16.37 -21.12 4.93
N THR A 797 -15.57 -21.00 5.99
CA THR A 797 -16.08 -20.80 7.35
C THR A 797 -15.33 -19.66 8.04
N PHE A 798 -14.22 -19.96 8.73
CA PHE A 798 -13.48 -19.01 9.56
C PHE A 798 -12.91 -17.80 8.78
N ASN A 799 -12.39 -18.00 7.56
CA ASN A 799 -11.78 -16.91 6.79
C ASN A 799 -12.81 -15.96 6.16
N LEU A 800 -14.09 -16.35 6.04
CA LEU A 800 -15.14 -15.50 5.47
C LEU A 800 -15.39 -14.24 6.31
N ALA A 801 -15.35 -14.38 7.64
CA ALA A 801 -15.56 -13.28 8.57
C ALA A 801 -14.25 -12.74 9.17
N ASN A 802 -13.17 -13.53 9.12
CA ASN A 802 -11.84 -13.17 9.65
C ASN A 802 -10.77 -13.44 8.58
N PRO A 803 -10.55 -12.52 7.62
CA PRO A 803 -9.65 -12.73 6.47
C PRO A 803 -8.16 -12.65 6.85
N ILE A 804 -7.71 -13.63 7.63
CA ILE A 804 -6.32 -13.79 8.12
C ILE A 804 -5.41 -14.27 6.98
N LEU A 805 -5.93 -15.12 6.09
CA LEU A 805 -5.19 -15.70 4.97
C LEU A 805 -5.73 -15.23 3.62
N ASP A 806 -4.80 -14.93 2.71
CA ASP A 806 -5.06 -14.81 1.28
C ASP A 806 -5.17 -16.21 0.67
N GLN A 807 -6.35 -16.57 0.14
CA GLN A 807 -6.66 -17.95 -0.26
C GLN A 807 -5.75 -18.45 -1.39
N LYS A 808 -5.39 -17.57 -2.33
CA LYS A 808 -4.47 -17.85 -3.44
C LYS A 808 -3.09 -18.20 -2.87
N THR A 809 -2.50 -17.27 -2.13
CA THR A 809 -1.17 -17.40 -1.50
C THR A 809 -1.07 -18.64 -0.62
N TYR A 810 -2.12 -18.97 0.14
CA TYR A 810 -2.13 -20.18 0.95
C TYR A 810 -2.03 -21.45 0.09
N PHE A 811 -2.92 -21.63 -0.90
CA PHE A 811 -2.95 -22.87 -1.69
C PHE A 811 -1.74 -23.02 -2.61
N GLN A 812 -1.23 -21.93 -3.17
CA GLN A 812 -0.15 -21.94 -4.15
C GLN A 812 1.25 -21.93 -3.52
N ARG A 813 1.40 -21.45 -2.27
CA ARG A 813 2.71 -21.34 -1.60
C ARG A 813 2.75 -22.02 -0.24
N THR A 814 1.90 -21.61 0.70
CA THR A 814 1.97 -22.10 2.09
C THR A 814 1.69 -23.60 2.20
N LEU A 815 0.70 -24.11 1.47
CA LEU A 815 0.35 -25.52 1.45
C LEU A 815 1.42 -26.37 0.74
N GLY A 816 1.97 -25.89 -0.38
CA GLY A 816 3.05 -26.57 -1.11
C GLY A 816 4.29 -26.77 -0.24
N VAL A 817 4.81 -25.69 0.37
CA VAL A 817 5.99 -25.74 1.25
C VAL A 817 5.81 -26.69 2.44
N ALA A 818 4.59 -26.78 3.00
CA ALA A 818 4.31 -27.72 4.10
C ALA A 818 4.29 -29.19 3.63
N ILE A 819 3.81 -29.47 2.41
CA ILE A 819 3.80 -30.82 1.82
C ILE A 819 5.21 -31.23 1.41
N ASP A 820 5.93 -30.40 0.66
CA ASP A 820 7.30 -30.65 0.19
C ASP A 820 8.28 -30.81 1.36
N GLY A 821 8.05 -30.06 2.45
CA GLY A 821 8.79 -30.17 3.70
C GLY A 821 8.34 -31.29 4.64
N ASN A 822 7.43 -32.18 4.23
CA ASN A 822 6.81 -33.26 5.02
C ASN A 822 6.40 -32.81 6.44
N PHE A 823 5.70 -31.68 6.55
CA PHE A 823 5.29 -31.06 7.82
C PHE A 823 6.45 -30.88 8.83
N GLY A 824 7.59 -30.37 8.36
CA GLY A 824 8.76 -30.05 9.19
C GLY A 824 8.55 -28.88 10.17
N ILE A 825 9.64 -28.45 10.81
CA ILE A 825 9.63 -27.29 11.73
C ILE A 825 9.84 -26.00 10.92
N CYS A 826 8.77 -25.55 10.26
CA CYS A 826 8.71 -24.27 9.56
C CYS A 826 7.36 -23.57 9.79
N ILE A 827 7.30 -22.26 9.55
CA ILE A 827 6.10 -21.46 9.82
C ILE A 827 4.93 -21.85 8.92
N GLU A 828 5.19 -22.23 7.67
CA GLU A 828 4.18 -22.74 6.73
C GLU A 828 3.50 -24.01 7.25
N SER A 829 4.28 -24.97 7.76
CA SER A 829 3.74 -26.20 8.37
C SER A 829 2.88 -25.89 9.60
N CYS A 830 3.28 -24.91 10.43
CA CYS A 830 2.48 -24.45 11.57
C CYS A 830 1.16 -23.81 11.13
N ILE A 831 1.18 -22.95 10.10
CA ILE A 831 -0.03 -22.32 9.52
C ILE A 831 -0.97 -23.38 8.92
N VAL A 832 -0.46 -24.32 8.11
CA VAL A 832 -1.28 -25.38 7.52
C VAL A 832 -1.89 -26.25 8.60
N LEU A 833 -1.13 -26.69 9.61
CA LEU A 833 -1.70 -27.49 10.71
C LEU A 833 -2.77 -26.72 11.52
N ALA A 834 -2.63 -25.40 11.71
CA ALA A 834 -3.67 -24.58 12.32
C ALA A 834 -4.91 -24.43 11.43
N VAL A 835 -4.74 -24.27 10.11
CA VAL A 835 -5.84 -24.27 9.12
C VAL A 835 -6.55 -25.63 9.08
N MET A 836 -5.82 -26.74 9.16
CA MET A 836 -6.39 -28.09 9.23
C MET A 836 -7.20 -28.33 10.52
N ALA A 837 -6.75 -27.77 11.64
CA ALA A 837 -7.48 -27.82 12.90
C ALA A 837 -8.82 -27.05 12.82
N LEU A 838 -8.78 -25.79 12.36
CA LEU A 838 -9.98 -24.98 12.14
C LEU A 838 -10.89 -25.56 11.04
N GLY A 839 -10.32 -26.12 9.97
CA GLY A 839 -11.06 -26.83 8.93
C GLY A 839 -11.83 -28.04 9.47
N SER A 840 -11.27 -28.75 10.46
CA SER A 840 -11.95 -29.86 11.15
C SER A 840 -13.14 -29.38 11.99
N MET A 841 -12.98 -28.25 12.70
CA MET A 841 -14.07 -27.59 13.43
C MET A 841 -15.17 -27.09 12.48
N GLY A 842 -14.78 -26.43 11.39
CA GLY A 842 -15.69 -25.96 10.34
C GLY A 842 -16.42 -27.11 9.64
N GLN A 843 -15.77 -28.26 9.43
CA GLN A 843 -16.42 -29.43 8.83
C GLN A 843 -17.51 -30.00 9.73
N LYS A 844 -17.26 -30.05 11.05
CA LYS A 844 -18.29 -30.42 12.04
C LYS A 844 -19.43 -29.38 12.07
N ALA A 845 -19.12 -28.09 12.03
CA ALA A 845 -20.13 -27.03 11.98
C ALA A 845 -21.03 -27.09 10.73
N LEU A 846 -20.48 -27.44 9.57
CA LEU A 846 -21.27 -27.67 8.35
C LEU A 846 -22.14 -28.94 8.42
N GLN A 847 -21.75 -29.94 9.22
CA GLN A 847 -22.58 -31.12 9.50
C GLN A 847 -23.68 -30.82 10.52
N GLU A 848 -23.38 -30.06 11.57
CA GLU A 848 -24.33 -29.59 12.59
C GLU A 848 -25.49 -28.79 11.96
N ALA A 849 -25.19 -27.95 10.96
CA ALA A 849 -26.19 -27.20 10.20
C ALA A 849 -26.81 -27.96 9.00
N GLY A 850 -26.37 -29.20 8.73
CA GLY A 850 -26.86 -30.00 7.60
C GLY A 850 -26.39 -29.56 6.20
N PHE A 851 -25.46 -28.62 6.10
CA PHE A 851 -24.87 -28.14 4.84
C PHE A 851 -23.85 -29.13 4.23
N ALA A 852 -23.31 -30.06 5.01
CA ALA A 852 -22.41 -31.11 4.57
C ALA A 852 -22.94 -32.51 4.91
N GLY A 853 -22.85 -33.43 3.96
CA GLY A 853 -23.19 -34.85 4.17
C GLY A 853 -22.20 -35.54 5.12
N THR A 854 -22.65 -36.62 5.76
CA THR A 854 -21.80 -37.47 6.61
C THR A 854 -20.62 -38.04 5.81
N PRO A 855 -19.37 -37.82 6.24
CA PRO A 855 -18.20 -38.27 5.49
C PRO A 855 -18.06 -39.79 5.58
N ALA A 856 -17.57 -40.40 4.50
CA ALA A 856 -17.02 -41.75 4.57
C ALA A 856 -15.91 -41.82 5.63
N SER A 857 -15.82 -42.94 6.35
CA SER A 857 -15.01 -43.08 7.57
C SER A 857 -13.51 -42.86 7.33
N SER A 858 -13.04 -41.64 7.59
CA SER A 858 -11.61 -41.31 7.61
C SER A 858 -11.00 -41.78 8.94
N PRO A 859 -10.04 -42.71 8.93
CA PRO A 859 -9.48 -43.29 10.17
C PRO A 859 -8.61 -42.29 10.97
N TYR A 860 -8.41 -41.07 10.46
CA TYR A 860 -7.61 -40.02 11.10
C TYR A 860 -8.47 -38.84 11.63
N VAL A 861 -9.80 -38.90 11.50
CA VAL A 861 -10.71 -37.85 11.99
C VAL A 861 -11.70 -38.48 12.96
N GLY A 862 -11.44 -38.35 14.26
CA GLY A 862 -12.32 -38.84 15.31
C GLY A 862 -13.67 -38.13 15.27
N GLN A 863 -14.71 -38.82 14.77
CA GLN A 863 -16.03 -38.23 14.52
C GLN A 863 -16.69 -37.71 15.81
N ASP A 864 -16.48 -38.39 16.94
CA ASP A 864 -16.99 -38.02 18.27
C ASP A 864 -16.00 -37.22 19.12
N ALA A 865 -14.97 -36.60 18.53
CA ALA A 865 -14.04 -35.75 19.27
C ALA A 865 -14.75 -34.54 19.92
N GLU A 866 -14.52 -34.35 21.23
CA GLU A 866 -14.98 -33.20 22.00
C GLU A 866 -14.45 -31.88 21.41
N MET A 867 -13.21 -31.91 20.90
CA MET A 867 -12.56 -30.79 20.22
C MET A 867 -11.98 -31.25 18.87
N PRO A 868 -12.70 -31.04 17.75
CA PRO A 868 -12.24 -31.44 16.42
C PRO A 868 -10.91 -30.77 16.05
N GLY A 869 -10.03 -31.52 15.36
CA GLY A 869 -8.75 -30.99 14.88
C GLY A 869 -7.70 -30.71 15.96
N LEU A 870 -7.95 -31.09 17.22
CA LEU A 870 -7.02 -30.87 18.34
C LEU A 870 -5.64 -31.49 18.08
N ASP A 871 -5.54 -32.64 17.40
CA ASP A 871 -4.24 -33.27 17.13
C ASP A 871 -3.41 -32.51 16.07
N PHE A 872 -4.06 -31.92 15.06
CA PHE A 872 -3.40 -30.98 14.16
C PHE A 872 -2.89 -29.74 14.93
N PHE A 873 -3.73 -29.18 15.81
CA PHE A 873 -3.34 -28.02 16.62
C PHE A 873 -2.23 -28.34 17.62
N ASN A 874 -2.22 -29.54 18.20
CA ASN A 874 -1.16 -30.05 19.05
C ASN A 874 0.17 -30.16 18.30
N GLU A 875 0.17 -30.77 17.11
CA GLU A 875 1.36 -30.86 16.26
C GLU A 875 1.82 -29.49 15.74
N ALA A 876 0.92 -28.52 15.57
CA ALA A 876 1.24 -27.13 15.23
C ALA A 876 1.95 -26.41 16.38
N ARG A 877 1.35 -26.35 17.58
CA ARG A 877 1.92 -25.65 18.74
C ARG A 877 3.25 -26.26 19.20
N LYS A 878 3.42 -27.57 19.02
CA LYS A 878 4.66 -28.33 19.25
C LYS A 878 5.82 -27.88 18.34
N ARG A 879 5.56 -27.60 17.06
CA ARG A 879 6.56 -27.06 16.11
C ARG A 879 6.84 -25.59 16.37
N PHE A 880 5.79 -24.80 16.51
CA PHE A 880 5.89 -23.35 16.70
C PHE A 880 6.61 -22.94 17.99
N GLY A 881 6.77 -23.84 18.96
CA GLY A 881 7.62 -23.62 20.14
C GLY A 881 9.07 -23.19 19.84
N PHE A 882 9.63 -23.60 18.69
CA PHE A 882 10.95 -23.12 18.24
C PHE A 882 10.90 -21.80 17.44
N LEU A 883 9.71 -21.42 16.95
CA LEU A 883 9.46 -20.25 16.09
C LEU A 883 8.85 -19.07 16.87
N MET A 884 8.53 -19.24 18.15
CA MET A 884 7.77 -18.28 18.97
C MET A 884 8.38 -16.88 19.18
N CYS A 885 9.60 -16.65 18.67
CA CYS A 885 10.28 -15.35 18.67
C CYS A 885 10.23 -14.65 17.31
N GLU A 886 9.68 -15.27 16.26
CA GLU A 886 9.44 -14.64 14.96
C GLU A 886 8.36 -13.55 15.08
N GLN A 887 8.50 -12.47 14.32
CA GLN A 887 7.67 -11.25 14.38
C GLN A 887 7.25 -10.76 12.98
N ASP A 888 7.17 -11.67 12.02
CA ASP A 888 6.83 -11.37 10.62
C ASP A 888 5.32 -11.52 10.34
N LEU A 889 4.95 -11.49 9.05
CA LEU A 889 3.57 -11.67 8.62
C LEU A 889 3.04 -13.07 8.97
N GLN A 890 3.86 -14.11 8.77
CA GLN A 890 3.44 -15.51 8.88
C GLN A 890 3.31 -15.93 10.36
N ALA A 891 4.20 -15.46 11.24
CA ALA A 891 4.05 -15.55 12.69
C ALA A 891 2.75 -14.87 13.17
N CYS A 892 2.45 -13.67 12.67
CA CYS A 892 1.21 -12.96 13.00
C CYS A 892 -0.06 -13.73 12.56
N GLN A 893 -0.03 -14.33 11.36
CA GLN A 893 -1.09 -15.22 10.88
C GLN A 893 -1.26 -16.45 11.78
N PHE A 894 -0.16 -17.12 12.15
CA PHE A 894 -0.21 -18.27 13.04
C PHE A 894 -0.80 -17.94 14.43
N TYR A 895 -0.42 -16.80 15.01
CA TYR A 895 -1.00 -16.33 16.28
C TYR A 895 -2.51 -16.08 16.15
N LEU A 896 -2.99 -15.46 15.06
CA LEU A 896 -4.42 -15.21 14.86
C LEU A 896 -5.22 -16.49 14.59
N LEU A 897 -4.69 -17.44 13.82
CA LEU A 897 -5.30 -18.77 13.63
C LEU A 897 -5.40 -19.54 14.95
N SER A 898 -4.32 -19.51 15.75
CA SER A 898 -4.31 -20.09 17.10
C SER A 898 -5.31 -19.41 18.04
N GLY A 899 -5.46 -18.09 17.91
CA GLY A 899 -6.48 -17.32 18.62
C GLY A 899 -7.90 -17.79 18.30
N LEU A 900 -8.24 -17.98 17.02
CA LEU A 900 -9.55 -18.52 16.61
C LEU A 900 -9.80 -19.92 17.20
N PHE A 901 -8.79 -20.80 17.21
CA PHE A 901 -8.92 -22.14 17.80
C PHE A 901 -9.21 -22.05 19.31
N TYR A 902 -8.52 -21.18 20.04
CA TYR A 902 -8.79 -20.94 21.46
C TYR A 902 -10.15 -20.25 21.72
N ALA A 903 -10.63 -19.41 20.81
CA ALA A 903 -11.96 -18.81 20.87
C ALA A 903 -13.08 -19.87 20.79
N GLU A 904 -13.02 -20.75 19.79
CA GLU A 904 -13.98 -21.86 19.63
C GLU A 904 -13.87 -22.91 20.74
N ALA A 905 -12.67 -23.11 21.30
CA ALA A 905 -12.44 -23.92 22.49
C ALA A 905 -12.90 -23.24 23.81
N LEU A 906 -13.46 -22.03 23.73
CA LEU A 906 -13.88 -21.20 24.87
C LEU A 906 -12.77 -21.01 25.93
N ARG A 907 -11.54 -20.71 25.48
CA ARG A 907 -10.35 -20.46 26.31
C ARG A 907 -9.88 -19.00 26.17
N PRO A 908 -10.60 -18.01 26.71
CA PRO A 908 -10.35 -16.60 26.42
C PRO A 908 -8.99 -16.07 26.92
N ILE A 909 -8.38 -16.68 27.95
CA ILE A 909 -7.03 -16.30 28.40
C ILE A 909 -5.95 -16.84 27.43
N ASP A 910 -6.08 -18.07 26.95
CA ASP A 910 -5.20 -18.62 25.89
C ASP A 910 -5.37 -17.79 24.59
N TRP A 911 -6.60 -17.40 24.25
CA TRP A 911 -6.91 -16.52 23.10
C TRP A 911 -6.27 -15.13 23.25
N TRP A 912 -6.48 -14.44 24.37
CA TRP A 912 -5.88 -13.14 24.65
C TRP A 912 -4.35 -13.19 24.54
N ALA A 913 -3.71 -14.23 25.08
CA ALA A 913 -2.27 -14.41 24.99
C ALA A 913 -1.77 -14.53 23.53
N MET A 914 -2.55 -15.14 22.63
CA MET A 914 -2.24 -15.14 21.19
C MET A 914 -2.46 -13.77 20.55
N LEU A 915 -3.52 -13.05 20.93
CA LEU A 915 -3.77 -11.69 20.42
C LEU A 915 -2.67 -10.71 20.81
N SER A 916 -2.20 -10.71 22.06
CA SER A 916 -1.06 -9.86 22.47
C SER A 916 0.22 -10.17 21.68
N LYS A 917 0.40 -11.41 21.21
CA LYS A 917 1.51 -11.79 20.32
C LYS A 917 1.31 -11.30 18.89
N ALA A 918 0.10 -11.39 18.33
CA ALA A 918 -0.24 -10.75 17.05
C ALA A 918 -0.13 -9.22 17.10
N SER A 919 -0.48 -8.61 18.23
CA SER A 919 -0.37 -7.17 18.51
C SER A 919 1.10 -6.75 18.58
N ALA A 920 1.97 -7.57 19.20
CA ALA A 920 3.43 -7.37 19.18
C ALA A 920 4.03 -7.48 17.76
N CYS A 921 3.65 -8.49 16.96
CA CYS A 921 4.07 -8.59 15.56
C CYS A 921 3.63 -7.37 14.76
N SER A 922 2.38 -6.93 14.94
CA SER A 922 1.82 -5.76 14.27
C SER A 922 2.53 -4.47 14.65
N ALA A 923 2.81 -4.26 15.93
CA ALA A 923 3.62 -3.14 16.40
C ALA A 923 5.05 -3.21 15.83
N TYR A 924 5.65 -4.41 15.72
CA TYR A 924 6.97 -4.57 15.13
C TYR A 924 6.98 -4.17 13.64
N PHE A 925 6.08 -4.68 12.79
CA PHE A 925 6.11 -4.33 11.37
C PHE A 925 5.67 -2.89 11.08
N TRP A 926 4.71 -2.32 11.81
CA TRP A 926 4.30 -0.92 11.60
C TRP A 926 5.33 0.10 12.10
N ASN A 927 6.06 -0.16 13.19
CA ASN A 927 7.16 0.71 13.61
C ASN A 927 8.45 0.51 12.77
N ASN A 928 8.62 -0.65 12.13
CA ASN A 928 9.75 -0.94 11.24
C ASN A 928 9.30 -0.99 9.77
N LEU A 929 8.85 0.16 9.25
CA LEU A 929 8.48 0.36 7.85
C LEU A 929 9.71 0.32 6.92
N SER A 930 9.94 -0.84 6.30
CA SER A 930 10.92 -1.02 5.23
C SER A 930 10.40 -0.47 3.90
N ARG A 931 11.28 0.13 3.09
CA ARG A 931 10.94 0.79 1.81
C ARG A 931 10.55 -0.17 0.68
N ASP A 932 10.82 -1.46 0.83
CA ASP A 932 10.70 -2.47 -0.22
C ASP A 932 9.45 -3.35 -0.07
N ARG A 933 8.45 -2.94 0.74
CA ARG A 933 7.18 -3.67 0.88
C ARG A 933 6.21 -3.35 -0.26
N ASP A 934 5.66 -4.40 -0.86
CA ASP A 934 4.63 -4.35 -1.89
C ASP A 934 3.24 -4.01 -1.33
N GLU A 935 2.31 -3.62 -2.21
CA GLU A 935 0.97 -3.21 -1.80
C GLU A 935 0.15 -4.34 -1.18
N TRP A 936 0.35 -5.59 -1.63
CA TRP A 936 -0.34 -6.76 -1.07
C TRP A 936 0.14 -7.05 0.37
N MET A 937 1.45 -7.01 0.63
CA MET A 937 2.01 -7.22 1.96
C MET A 937 1.55 -6.13 2.94
N LEU A 938 1.47 -4.87 2.49
CA LEU A 938 0.94 -3.76 3.30
C LEU A 938 -0.57 -3.91 3.58
N ASP A 939 -1.34 -4.39 2.61
CA ASP A 939 -2.77 -4.68 2.79
C ASP A 939 -3.00 -5.84 3.76
N MET A 940 -2.27 -6.95 3.63
CA MET A 940 -2.30 -8.06 4.58
C MET A 940 -1.89 -7.62 5.99
N GLN A 941 -0.83 -6.82 6.12
CA GLN A 941 -0.40 -6.22 7.39
C GLN A 941 -1.51 -5.35 8.04
N SER A 942 -2.32 -4.66 7.23
CA SER A 942 -3.51 -3.95 7.71
C SER A 942 -4.62 -4.92 8.16
N ARG A 943 -4.96 -5.95 7.37
CA ARG A 943 -5.97 -6.96 7.73
C ARG A 943 -5.69 -7.56 9.12
N LEU A 944 -4.45 -8.04 9.35
CA LEU A 944 -4.09 -8.69 10.61
C LEU A 944 -4.14 -7.73 11.80
N PHE A 945 -3.71 -6.49 11.63
CA PHE A 945 -3.79 -5.46 12.68
C PHE A 945 -5.25 -5.21 13.09
N TRP A 946 -6.14 -4.99 12.12
CA TRP A 946 -7.55 -4.70 12.43
C TRP A 946 -8.31 -5.92 12.99
N ILE A 947 -7.97 -7.15 12.57
CA ILE A 947 -8.48 -8.38 13.20
C ILE A 947 -8.01 -8.46 14.66
N THR A 948 -6.72 -8.20 14.91
CA THR A 948 -6.13 -8.23 16.27
C THR A 948 -6.82 -7.21 17.18
N SER A 949 -6.89 -5.94 16.76
CA SER A 949 -7.56 -4.85 17.49
C SER A 949 -9.04 -5.16 17.75
N MET A 950 -9.74 -5.79 16.80
CA MET A 950 -11.15 -6.15 16.97
C MET A 950 -11.38 -7.20 18.07
N PHE A 951 -10.55 -8.25 18.13
CA PHE A 951 -10.67 -9.27 19.18
C PHE A 951 -10.08 -8.83 20.52
N GLU A 952 -8.97 -8.08 20.50
CA GLU A 952 -8.33 -7.56 21.70
C GLU A 952 -9.25 -6.58 22.44
N ALA A 953 -10.01 -5.76 21.71
CA ALA A 953 -11.08 -4.93 22.26
C ALA A 953 -12.13 -5.78 23.00
N VAL A 954 -12.65 -6.86 22.40
CA VAL A 954 -13.68 -7.70 23.04
C VAL A 954 -13.18 -8.31 24.35
N LEU A 955 -11.99 -8.92 24.36
CA LEU A 955 -11.47 -9.58 25.58
C LEU A 955 -11.04 -8.59 26.67
N SER A 956 -10.38 -7.49 26.29
CA SER A 956 -9.96 -6.47 27.27
C SER A 956 -11.15 -5.72 27.88
N GLN A 957 -12.25 -5.55 27.12
CA GLN A 957 -13.46 -4.88 27.59
C GLN A 957 -14.36 -5.80 28.44
N GLU A 958 -14.47 -7.10 28.11
CA GLU A 958 -15.33 -8.03 28.86
C GLU A 958 -14.64 -8.75 30.02
N LEU A 959 -13.33 -8.94 30.02
CA LEU A 959 -12.59 -9.62 31.11
C LEU A 959 -11.67 -8.69 31.92
N ASN A 960 -11.67 -7.38 31.61
CA ASN A 960 -10.79 -6.36 32.19
C ASN A 960 -9.29 -6.73 32.10
N LEU A 961 -8.90 -7.40 31.01
CA LEU A 961 -7.51 -7.76 30.73
C LEU A 961 -6.74 -6.54 30.21
N PRO A 962 -5.42 -6.44 30.50
CA PRO A 962 -4.63 -5.31 30.07
C PRO A 962 -4.49 -5.32 28.53
N PRO A 963 -4.82 -4.21 27.84
CA PRO A 963 -4.69 -4.11 26.38
C PRO A 963 -3.23 -3.90 25.97
N SER A 964 -2.87 -4.34 24.77
CA SER A 964 -1.60 -4.02 24.14
C SER A 964 -1.50 -2.52 23.80
N ASN A 965 -0.28 -1.97 23.87
CA ASN A 965 0.01 -0.57 23.52
C ASN A 965 0.06 -0.31 22.00
N SER A 966 -0.91 -0.84 21.26
CA SER A 966 -1.02 -0.73 19.79
C SER A 966 -2.13 0.24 19.35
N LEU A 967 -2.94 0.76 20.28
CA LEU A 967 -4.07 1.66 20.01
C LEU A 967 -3.67 2.92 19.22
N HIS A 968 -2.50 3.51 19.52
CA HIS A 968 -1.97 4.69 18.83
C HIS A 968 -1.68 4.47 17.32
N LEU A 969 -1.62 3.22 16.87
CA LEU A 969 -1.44 2.87 15.46
C LEU A 969 -2.76 2.92 14.67
N GLU A 970 -3.94 2.87 15.33
CA GLU A 970 -5.25 2.91 14.66
C GLU A 970 -5.50 4.21 13.88
N GLU A 971 -4.90 5.33 14.32
CA GLU A 971 -4.94 6.61 13.60
C GLU A 971 -4.12 6.59 12.30
N HIS A 972 -3.05 5.79 12.28
CA HIS A 972 -1.99 5.84 11.27
C HIS A 972 -2.14 4.74 10.21
N ILE A 973 -2.85 3.65 10.52
CA ILE A 973 -3.02 2.49 9.64
C ILE A 973 -4.25 2.68 8.74
N ALA A 974 -4.06 2.50 7.43
CA ALA A 974 -5.15 2.52 6.48
C ALA A 974 -6.11 1.32 6.68
N LEU A 975 -7.38 1.48 6.30
CA LEU A 975 -8.32 0.35 6.23
C LEU A 975 -7.84 -0.67 5.16
N PRO A 976 -8.14 -1.96 5.31
CA PRO A 976 -7.86 -2.95 4.27
C PRO A 976 -8.64 -2.64 2.99
N LYS A 977 -7.96 -2.78 1.85
CA LYS A 977 -8.48 -2.69 0.49
C LYS A 977 -8.71 -4.07 -0.15
N PHE A 978 -8.24 -5.14 0.50
CA PHE A 978 -8.36 -6.53 0.04
C PHE A 978 -7.69 -6.79 -1.32
N ILE A 979 -6.47 -6.27 -1.46
CA ILE A 979 -5.63 -6.50 -2.64
C ILE A 979 -5.35 -8.01 -2.74
N SER A 980 -5.72 -8.63 -3.86
CA SER A 980 -5.31 -10.01 -4.15
C SER A 980 -3.84 -10.06 -4.57
N ALA A 981 -3.13 -11.15 -4.27
CA ALA A 981 -1.81 -11.39 -4.84
C ALA A 981 -1.89 -11.43 -6.39
N GLN A 982 -1.20 -10.51 -7.08
CA GLN A 982 -1.33 -10.33 -8.53
C GLN A 982 -0.44 -11.26 -9.37
N ASP A 983 0.57 -11.88 -8.75
CA ASP A 983 1.68 -12.56 -9.43
C ASP A 983 1.72 -14.09 -9.19
N ILE A 984 0.60 -14.72 -8.80
CA ILE A 984 0.53 -16.18 -8.56
C ILE A 984 -0.49 -16.84 -9.49
N ALA A 985 -0.03 -17.68 -10.40
CA ALA A 985 -0.85 -18.27 -11.46
C ALA A 985 -1.85 -19.30 -10.92
N SER A 986 -3.13 -19.17 -11.30
CA SER A 986 -4.19 -20.06 -10.80
C SER A 986 -4.17 -21.42 -11.51
N PHE A 987 -3.89 -22.50 -10.78
CA PHE A 987 -4.16 -23.88 -11.20
C PHE A 987 -5.68 -24.12 -11.40
N GLY A 988 -6.17 -23.78 -12.60
CA GLY A 988 -7.54 -23.97 -13.03
C GLY A 988 -8.50 -22.79 -12.77
N SER A 989 -9.61 -22.78 -13.51
CA SER A 989 -10.63 -21.71 -13.47
C SER A 989 -11.60 -21.88 -12.28
N PHE A 990 -11.06 -22.04 -11.08
CA PHE A 990 -11.85 -22.05 -9.85
C PHE A 990 -12.08 -20.62 -9.36
N ARG A 991 -13.35 -20.22 -9.23
CA ARG A 991 -13.72 -19.06 -8.42
C ARG A 991 -13.57 -19.46 -6.95
N TYR A 992 -12.60 -18.86 -6.27
CA TYR A 992 -12.42 -19.02 -4.83
C TYR A 992 -13.43 -18.14 -4.08
N PRO A 993 -14.09 -18.63 -3.01
CA PRO A 993 -15.07 -17.84 -2.25
C PRO A 993 -14.52 -16.51 -1.70
N GLY A 994 -13.23 -16.45 -1.37
CA GLY A 994 -12.56 -15.22 -0.92
C GLY A 994 -12.39 -14.12 -1.97
N ASP A 995 -12.76 -14.34 -3.24
CA ASP A 995 -12.77 -13.30 -4.27
C ASP A 995 -14.11 -12.52 -4.33
N ASP A 996 -15.10 -12.84 -3.49
CA ASP A 996 -16.38 -12.12 -3.45
C ASP A 996 -16.29 -10.85 -2.56
N PRO A 997 -16.56 -9.64 -3.09
CA PRO A 997 -16.58 -8.40 -2.31
C PRO A 997 -17.52 -8.42 -1.10
N PHE A 998 -18.55 -9.28 -1.09
CA PHE A 998 -19.50 -9.45 0.01
C PHE A 998 -18.81 -9.66 1.37
N PHE A 999 -17.81 -10.53 1.43
CA PHE A 999 -17.09 -10.86 2.67
C PHE A 999 -16.16 -9.71 3.12
N HIS A 1000 -15.52 -9.03 2.16
CA HIS A 1000 -14.71 -7.85 2.40
C HIS A 1000 -15.54 -6.69 3.00
N TYR A 1001 -16.73 -6.44 2.44
CA TYR A 1001 -17.67 -5.46 2.97
C TYR A 1001 -18.21 -5.83 4.35
N HIS A 1002 -18.42 -7.12 4.64
CA HIS A 1002 -18.81 -7.58 5.97
C HIS A 1002 -17.72 -7.26 7.02
N PHE A 1003 -16.46 -7.60 6.76
CA PHE A 1003 -15.36 -7.29 7.69
C PHE A 1003 -15.24 -5.78 7.97
N LEU A 1004 -15.28 -4.94 6.94
CA LEU A 1004 -15.23 -3.48 7.11
C LEU A 1004 -16.44 -2.94 7.90
N SER A 1005 -17.61 -3.55 7.73
CA SER A 1005 -18.83 -3.23 8.49
C SER A 1005 -18.69 -3.61 9.98
N GLN A 1006 -18.06 -4.75 10.30
CA GLN A 1006 -17.73 -5.13 11.68
C GLN A 1006 -16.74 -4.13 12.31
N LEU A 1007 -15.73 -3.68 11.56
CA LEU A 1007 -14.75 -2.71 12.04
C LEU A 1007 -15.37 -1.32 12.30
N ALA A 1008 -16.24 -0.83 11.41
CA ALA A 1008 -17.00 0.40 11.63
C ALA A 1008 -17.88 0.31 12.89
N HIS A 1009 -18.47 -0.85 13.17
CA HIS A 1009 -19.25 -1.10 14.38
C HIS A 1009 -18.40 -1.10 15.67
N ARG A 1010 -17.17 -1.63 15.62
CA ARG A 1010 -16.23 -1.63 16.77
C ARG A 1010 -15.94 -0.20 17.25
N LEU A 1011 -15.82 0.76 16.34
CA LEU A 1011 -15.61 2.17 16.68
C LEU A 1011 -16.80 2.74 17.48
N ILE A 1012 -18.04 2.43 17.08
CA ILE A 1012 -19.25 2.86 17.78
C ILE A 1012 -19.31 2.28 19.21
N LEU A 1013 -19.02 0.98 19.39
CA LEU A 1013 -18.94 0.36 20.72
C LEU A 1013 -17.81 0.94 21.59
N THR A 1014 -16.64 1.18 21.01
CA THR A 1014 -15.49 1.77 21.73
C THR A 1014 -15.80 3.19 22.19
N ARG A 1015 -16.50 3.97 21.37
CA ARG A 1015 -17.02 5.28 21.76
C ARG A 1015 -18.12 5.17 22.83
N ALA A 1016 -19.06 4.21 22.71
CA ALA A 1016 -20.09 3.99 23.72
C ALA A 1016 -19.48 3.64 25.09
N ARG A 1017 -18.45 2.77 25.13
CA ARG A 1017 -17.61 2.55 26.33
C ARG A 1017 -17.06 3.88 26.85
N ASN A 1018 -16.30 4.60 26.02
CA ASN A 1018 -15.55 5.77 26.46
C ASN A 1018 -16.42 6.97 26.86
N SER A 1019 -17.65 7.10 26.33
CA SER A 1019 -18.55 8.22 26.61
C SER A 1019 -19.68 7.92 27.60
N LEU A 1020 -20.01 6.65 27.88
CA LEU A 1020 -21.15 6.28 28.74
C LEU A 1020 -20.77 5.47 30.01
N PHE A 1021 -19.57 4.88 30.06
CA PHE A 1021 -19.13 3.99 31.15
C PHE A 1021 -17.88 4.47 31.91
N HIS A 1022 -17.32 5.63 31.55
CA HIS A 1022 -16.26 6.28 32.34
C HIS A 1022 -16.88 7.26 33.35
N PHE A 1023 -16.22 7.42 34.49
CA PHE A 1023 -16.66 8.29 35.57
C PHE A 1023 -16.56 9.77 35.19
N ASN A 1024 -17.68 10.49 35.23
CA ASN A 1024 -17.69 11.95 35.12
C ASN A 1024 -17.93 12.57 36.51
N PRO A 1025 -16.94 13.24 37.12
CA PRO A 1025 -17.06 13.78 38.48
C PRO A 1025 -18.12 14.88 38.66
N THR A 1026 -18.76 15.36 37.58
CA THR A 1026 -19.83 16.38 37.64
C THR A 1026 -21.25 15.82 37.45
N ALA A 1027 -21.43 14.53 37.15
CA ALA A 1027 -22.75 13.95 36.91
C ALA A 1027 -22.80 12.43 37.20
N ASP A 1028 -23.76 12.03 38.05
CA ASP A 1028 -23.98 10.62 38.44
C ASP A 1028 -24.28 9.66 37.27
N TYR A 1029 -24.74 10.19 36.13
CA TYR A 1029 -25.12 9.43 34.93
C TYR A 1029 -24.77 10.22 33.64
N PRO A 1030 -24.48 9.53 32.51
CA PRO A 1030 -24.09 10.19 31.27
C PRO A 1030 -25.23 11.04 30.66
N PRO A 1031 -24.91 12.10 29.88
CA PRO A 1031 -25.94 13.00 29.33
C PRO A 1031 -26.77 12.37 28.21
N GLU A 1032 -28.09 12.56 28.25
CA GLU A 1032 -29.06 12.07 27.25
C GLU A 1032 -28.66 12.35 25.78
N PRO A 1033 -28.14 13.56 25.40
CA PRO A 1033 -27.73 13.81 24.02
C PRO A 1033 -26.60 12.92 23.49
N VAL A 1034 -25.77 12.35 24.39
CA VAL A 1034 -24.67 11.44 24.01
C VAL A 1034 -25.23 10.06 23.67
N GLU A 1035 -26.21 9.58 24.43
CA GLU A 1035 -26.95 8.34 24.15
C GLU A 1035 -27.69 8.45 22.80
N ASP A 1036 -28.45 9.53 22.59
CA ASP A 1036 -29.24 9.72 21.36
C ASP A 1036 -28.36 9.85 20.12
N GLU A 1037 -27.21 10.53 20.22
CA GLU A 1037 -26.22 10.61 19.13
C GLU A 1037 -25.58 9.24 18.82
N LEU A 1038 -25.32 8.41 19.83
CA LEU A 1038 -24.80 7.05 19.63
C LEU A 1038 -25.84 6.11 19.00
N ILE A 1039 -27.11 6.20 19.40
CA ILE A 1039 -28.21 5.46 18.75
C ILE A 1039 -28.35 5.92 17.29
N ARG A 1040 -28.30 7.23 17.04
CA ARG A 1040 -28.36 7.81 15.68
C ARG A 1040 -27.19 7.36 14.80
N GLN A 1041 -25.99 7.23 15.35
CA GLN A 1041 -24.83 6.68 14.62
C GLN A 1041 -25.01 5.19 14.30
N LEU A 1042 -25.56 4.40 15.23
CA LEU A 1042 -25.81 2.98 15.04
C LEU A 1042 -26.87 2.70 13.96
N GLU A 1043 -27.96 3.48 13.93
CA GLU A 1043 -28.94 3.39 12.84
C GLU A 1043 -28.32 3.81 11.50
N GLN A 1044 -27.52 4.89 11.45
CA GLN A 1044 -26.85 5.31 10.21
C GLN A 1044 -25.76 4.34 9.74
N TRP A 1045 -25.17 3.53 10.63
CA TRP A 1045 -24.33 2.40 10.23
C TRP A 1045 -25.18 1.33 9.53
N ARG A 1046 -26.31 0.92 10.13
CA ARG A 1046 -27.23 -0.10 9.58
C ARG A 1046 -27.87 0.32 8.25
N GLU A 1047 -28.32 1.57 8.15
CA GLU A 1047 -28.94 2.14 6.94
C GLU A 1047 -27.96 2.32 5.77
N ARG A 1048 -26.65 2.30 6.03
CA ARG A 1048 -25.59 2.47 5.00
C ARG A 1048 -24.75 1.22 4.77
N LEU A 1049 -25.13 0.08 5.33
CA LEU A 1049 -24.59 -1.22 4.91
C LEU A 1049 -24.84 -1.41 3.40
N PRO A 1050 -23.91 -2.02 2.63
CA PRO A 1050 -24.16 -2.34 1.23
C PRO A 1050 -25.43 -3.18 1.05
N PRO A 1051 -26.17 -3.09 -0.07
CA PRO A 1051 -27.49 -3.71 -0.20
C PRO A 1051 -27.55 -5.23 0.03
N MET A 1052 -26.43 -5.94 -0.10
CA MET A 1052 -26.33 -7.38 0.17
C MET A 1052 -26.21 -7.73 1.67
N LEU A 1053 -25.83 -6.75 2.51
CA LEU A 1053 -25.60 -6.90 3.95
C LEU A 1053 -26.61 -6.10 4.80
N GLN A 1054 -27.53 -5.38 4.15
CA GLN A 1054 -28.53 -4.53 4.81
C GLN A 1054 -29.73 -5.34 5.30
N PHE A 1055 -30.19 -5.06 6.53
CA PHE A 1055 -31.26 -5.81 7.18
C PHE A 1055 -32.27 -4.92 7.95
N ASP A 1056 -33.49 -5.44 8.09
CA ASP A 1056 -34.52 -4.90 9.00
C ASP A 1056 -34.45 -5.65 10.35
N PRO A 1057 -34.14 -4.97 11.47
CA PRO A 1057 -34.11 -5.60 12.79
C PRO A 1057 -35.50 -6.05 13.30
N LYS A 1058 -36.59 -5.75 12.59
CA LYS A 1058 -37.93 -6.29 12.88
C LYS A 1058 -38.21 -7.62 12.18
N SER A 1059 -37.40 -8.02 11.21
CA SER A 1059 -37.51 -9.32 10.55
C SER A 1059 -36.75 -10.36 11.37
N PRO A 1060 -37.42 -11.33 12.02
CA PRO A 1060 -36.73 -12.34 12.81
C PRO A 1060 -35.91 -13.26 11.89
N LEU A 1061 -34.71 -13.61 12.32
CA LEU A 1061 -33.94 -14.69 11.69
C LEU A 1061 -34.58 -16.02 12.09
N THR A 1062 -35.01 -16.82 11.11
CA THR A 1062 -35.76 -18.06 11.33
C THR A 1062 -34.91 -19.32 11.17
N GLN A 1063 -34.07 -19.37 10.14
CA GLN A 1063 -33.14 -20.47 9.86
C GLN A 1063 -32.00 -19.97 8.95
N ALA A 1064 -30.83 -20.59 9.01
CA ALA A 1064 -29.78 -20.39 8.01
C ALA A 1064 -30.06 -21.28 6.78
N GLU A 1065 -30.17 -20.70 5.59
CA GLU A 1065 -30.22 -21.45 4.33
C GLU A 1065 -28.80 -21.69 3.76
N SER A 1066 -27.82 -20.92 4.24
CA SER A 1066 -26.41 -20.99 3.87
C SER A 1066 -25.48 -20.73 5.06
N PRO A 1067 -24.20 -21.15 5.02
CA PRO A 1067 -23.21 -20.78 6.03
C PRO A 1067 -23.04 -19.25 6.19
N SER A 1068 -23.25 -18.48 5.13
CA SER A 1068 -23.26 -17.00 5.17
C SER A 1068 -24.35 -16.44 6.09
N ASP A 1069 -25.50 -17.08 6.23
CA ASP A 1069 -26.58 -16.56 7.07
C ASP A 1069 -26.21 -16.67 8.57
N ALA A 1070 -25.58 -17.77 8.96
CA ALA A 1070 -25.08 -17.98 10.33
C ALA A 1070 -23.79 -17.19 10.63
N LEU A 1071 -22.84 -17.12 9.69
CA LEU A 1071 -21.51 -16.55 9.95
C LEU A 1071 -21.39 -15.05 9.63
N VAL A 1072 -22.18 -14.54 8.68
CA VAL A 1072 -22.10 -13.15 8.18
C VAL A 1072 -23.35 -12.35 8.58
N THR A 1073 -24.54 -12.81 8.19
CA THR A 1073 -25.80 -12.05 8.40
C THR A 1073 -26.16 -12.00 9.89
N ALA A 1074 -26.23 -13.15 10.56
CA ALA A 1074 -26.53 -13.22 11.98
C ALA A 1074 -25.51 -12.45 12.84
N TRP A 1075 -24.23 -12.43 12.48
CA TRP A 1075 -23.23 -11.66 13.23
C TRP A 1075 -23.47 -10.13 13.13
N LEU A 1076 -23.91 -9.61 11.98
CA LEU A 1076 -24.28 -8.20 11.85
C LEU A 1076 -25.57 -7.85 12.63
N HIS A 1077 -26.57 -8.75 12.64
CA HIS A 1077 -27.76 -8.61 13.49
C HIS A 1077 -27.39 -8.57 14.97
N ALA A 1078 -26.57 -9.53 15.44
CA ALA A 1078 -26.08 -9.58 16.81
C ALA A 1078 -25.38 -8.28 17.20
N ARG A 1079 -24.40 -7.83 16.40
CA ARG A 1079 -23.66 -6.58 16.65
C ARG A 1079 -24.61 -5.40 16.87
N TYR A 1080 -25.60 -5.19 15.99
CA TYR A 1080 -26.61 -4.14 16.14
C TYR A 1080 -27.36 -4.21 17.48
N PHE A 1081 -27.93 -5.37 17.82
CA PHE A 1081 -28.69 -5.52 19.08
C PHE A 1081 -27.80 -5.41 20.32
N VAL A 1082 -26.55 -5.88 20.23
CA VAL A 1082 -25.54 -5.75 21.29
C VAL A 1082 -25.21 -4.27 21.52
N ALA A 1083 -24.97 -3.48 20.47
CA ALA A 1083 -24.77 -2.04 20.63
C ALA A 1083 -26.01 -1.30 21.15
N ARG A 1084 -27.23 -1.65 20.70
CA ARG A 1084 -28.48 -1.10 21.28
C ARG A 1084 -28.59 -1.38 22.78
N TYR A 1085 -28.19 -2.57 23.23
CA TYR A 1085 -28.13 -2.89 24.66
C TYR A 1085 -27.04 -2.12 25.41
N HIS A 1086 -25.78 -2.17 24.98
CA HIS A 1086 -24.68 -1.48 25.69
C HIS A 1086 -24.92 0.04 25.77
N ILE A 1087 -25.51 0.68 24.75
CA ILE A 1087 -25.82 2.11 24.81
C ILE A 1087 -26.93 2.41 25.85
N GLY A 1088 -27.98 1.58 25.92
CA GLY A 1088 -29.08 1.75 26.88
C GLY A 1088 -28.82 1.21 28.31
N ARG A 1089 -27.77 0.40 28.52
CA ARG A 1089 -27.51 -0.27 29.81
C ARG A 1089 -27.26 0.69 30.99
N PRO A 1090 -26.58 1.85 30.86
CA PRO A 1090 -26.49 2.83 31.94
C PRO A 1090 -27.86 3.40 32.35
N LEU A 1091 -28.79 3.50 31.40
CA LEU A 1091 -30.15 3.95 31.68
C LEU A 1091 -30.99 2.86 32.38
N LEU A 1092 -30.75 1.58 32.05
CA LEU A 1092 -31.30 0.45 32.81
C LEU A 1092 -30.79 0.45 34.27
N HIS A 1093 -29.50 0.76 34.51
CA HIS A 1093 -28.96 0.95 35.86
C HIS A 1093 -29.68 2.08 36.60
N ARG A 1094 -29.81 3.26 35.98
CA ARG A 1094 -30.55 4.42 36.52
C ARG A 1094 -31.99 4.07 36.87
N ALA A 1095 -32.64 3.23 36.05
CA ALA A 1095 -34.02 2.83 36.27
C ALA A 1095 -34.20 1.87 37.46
N LEU A 1096 -33.20 1.03 37.74
CA LEU A 1096 -33.19 0.11 38.87
C LEU A 1096 -32.83 0.81 40.20
N GLU A 1097 -31.85 1.72 40.19
CA GLU A 1097 -31.44 2.44 41.40
C GLU A 1097 -32.34 3.64 41.75
N ARG A 1098 -32.75 4.41 40.74
CA ARG A 1098 -33.38 5.73 40.90
C ARG A 1098 -34.61 5.89 40.00
N PRO A 1099 -35.64 5.03 40.12
CA PRO A 1099 -36.83 5.06 39.27
C PRO A 1099 -37.57 6.41 39.29
N ALA A 1100 -37.52 7.14 40.41
CA ALA A 1100 -38.09 8.49 40.53
C ALA A 1100 -37.37 9.57 39.68
N SER A 1101 -36.20 9.26 39.10
CA SER A 1101 -35.44 10.17 38.22
C SER A 1101 -35.73 9.98 36.72
N LEU A 1102 -36.65 9.07 36.37
CA LEU A 1102 -36.96 8.72 34.99
C LEU A 1102 -38.02 9.65 34.38
N THR A 1103 -38.08 9.63 33.05
CA THR A 1103 -39.17 10.24 32.26
C THR A 1103 -39.83 9.16 31.41
N GLU A 1104 -41.00 9.45 30.86
CA GLU A 1104 -41.64 8.58 29.84
C GLU A 1104 -40.72 8.33 28.62
N GLY A 1105 -39.85 9.29 28.27
CA GLY A 1105 -38.81 9.08 27.25
C GLY A 1105 -37.77 8.03 27.68
N HIS A 1106 -37.30 8.11 28.92
CA HIS A 1106 -36.37 7.12 29.47
C HIS A 1106 -36.98 5.71 29.55
N LEU A 1107 -38.24 5.58 29.95
CA LEU A 1107 -38.91 4.27 30.02
C LEU A 1107 -39.01 3.59 28.64
N ARG A 1108 -39.21 4.37 27.56
CA ARG A 1108 -39.18 3.85 26.18
C ARG A 1108 -37.79 3.38 25.78
N LYS A 1109 -36.73 4.14 26.08
CA LYS A 1109 -35.33 3.76 25.85
C LYS A 1109 -34.96 2.47 26.60
N CYS A 1110 -35.37 2.34 27.87
CA CYS A 1110 -35.23 1.10 28.64
C CYS A 1110 -35.95 -0.09 28.00
N ARG A 1111 -37.20 0.10 27.57
CA ARG A 1111 -37.98 -0.95 26.87
C ARG A 1111 -37.30 -1.39 25.57
N ASP A 1112 -36.75 -0.45 24.81
CA ASP A 1112 -36.02 -0.72 23.58
C ASP A 1112 -34.71 -1.48 23.83
N ALA A 1113 -33.95 -1.13 24.88
CA ALA A 1113 -32.74 -1.85 25.28
C ALA A 1113 -33.04 -3.29 25.73
N ILE A 1114 -34.12 -3.50 26.49
CA ILE A 1114 -34.60 -4.85 26.86
C ILE A 1114 -35.08 -5.62 25.62
N SER A 1115 -35.81 -4.96 24.71
CA SER A 1115 -36.24 -5.56 23.44
C SER A 1115 -35.06 -6.03 22.58
N ALA A 1116 -33.95 -5.28 22.59
CA ALA A 1116 -32.73 -5.66 21.88
C ALA A 1116 -32.07 -6.91 22.46
N VAL A 1117 -32.01 -7.06 23.79
CA VAL A 1117 -31.53 -8.28 24.46
C VAL A 1117 -32.43 -9.48 24.13
N LEU A 1118 -33.75 -9.31 24.18
CA LEU A 1118 -34.69 -10.37 23.85
C LEU A 1118 -34.58 -10.81 22.37
N ALA A 1119 -34.25 -9.89 21.46
CA ALA A 1119 -34.00 -10.21 20.06
C ALA A 1119 -32.77 -11.11 19.84
N TRP A 1120 -31.77 -11.09 20.75
CA TRP A 1120 -30.59 -11.96 20.65
C TRP A 1120 -30.97 -13.44 20.57
N ALA A 1121 -32.06 -13.88 21.21
CA ALA A 1121 -32.49 -15.27 21.19
C ALA A 1121 -32.69 -15.82 19.76
N SER A 1122 -33.27 -15.02 18.85
CA SER A 1122 -33.43 -15.40 17.44
C SER A 1122 -32.08 -15.52 16.70
N VAL A 1123 -31.13 -14.66 17.04
CA VAL A 1123 -29.80 -14.63 16.41
C VAL A 1123 -28.95 -15.80 16.91
N ILE A 1124 -29.00 -16.09 18.22
CA ILE A 1124 -28.31 -17.21 18.87
C ILE A 1124 -28.85 -18.55 18.34
N GLN A 1125 -30.17 -18.68 18.14
CA GLN A 1125 -30.77 -19.88 17.53
C GLN A 1125 -30.19 -20.17 16.13
N VAL A 1126 -29.94 -19.13 15.32
CA VAL A 1126 -29.32 -19.31 14.00
C VAL A 1126 -27.83 -19.60 14.10
N THR A 1127 -27.06 -18.96 14.99
CA THR A 1127 -25.61 -19.25 15.09
C THR A 1127 -25.29 -20.59 15.77
N ASP A 1128 -26.14 -21.10 16.67
CA ASP A 1128 -25.96 -22.41 17.30
C ASP A 1128 -26.22 -23.59 16.35
N THR A 1129 -26.78 -23.36 15.16
CA THR A 1129 -26.77 -24.35 14.07
C THR A 1129 -25.36 -24.73 13.64
N MET A 1130 -24.38 -23.83 13.83
CA MET A 1130 -22.96 -24.02 13.52
C MET A 1130 -22.13 -23.94 14.81
N ARG A 1131 -22.53 -24.66 15.88
CA ARG A 1131 -21.92 -24.62 17.21
C ARG A 1131 -20.40 -24.82 17.24
N SER A 1132 -19.83 -25.61 16.33
CA SER A 1132 -18.39 -25.83 16.18
C SER A 1132 -17.64 -24.72 15.43
N CYS A 1133 -18.34 -23.69 14.94
CA CYS A 1133 -17.79 -22.49 14.28
C CYS A 1133 -18.75 -21.31 14.54
N ASN A 1134 -18.89 -20.88 15.81
CA ASN A 1134 -19.86 -19.85 16.20
C ASN A 1134 -19.13 -18.57 16.66
N PRO A 1135 -19.11 -17.48 15.86
CA PRO A 1135 -18.39 -16.26 16.21
C PRO A 1135 -18.99 -15.50 17.41
N LEU A 1136 -20.19 -15.87 17.88
CA LEU A 1136 -20.82 -15.32 19.08
C LEU A 1136 -20.58 -16.18 20.33
N LYS A 1137 -19.95 -17.35 20.22
CA LYS A 1137 -19.82 -18.34 21.31
C LYS A 1137 -19.23 -17.77 22.60
N PHE A 1138 -18.12 -17.03 22.51
CA PHE A 1138 -17.55 -16.36 23.69
C PHE A 1138 -18.49 -15.30 24.27
N PHE A 1139 -19.17 -14.52 23.43
CA PHE A 1139 -20.13 -13.51 23.86
C PHE A 1139 -21.32 -14.15 24.58
N VAL A 1140 -21.94 -15.20 24.01
CA VAL A 1140 -23.07 -15.93 24.62
C VAL A 1140 -22.66 -16.60 25.94
N CYS A 1141 -21.38 -16.93 26.13
CA CYS A 1141 -20.85 -17.43 27.41
C CYS A 1141 -20.33 -16.34 28.36
N SER A 1142 -20.40 -15.04 28.01
CA SER A 1142 -19.96 -13.92 28.85
C SER A 1142 -21.08 -13.00 29.34
N GLN A 1143 -22.29 -13.12 28.77
CA GLN A 1143 -23.52 -12.45 29.24
C GLN A 1143 -24.27 -13.31 30.26
#